data_AF-A0A2W0G685-F1
#
_entry.id   AF-A0A2W0G685-F1
#
_cell.length_a   1.000
_cell.length_b   1.000
_cell.length_c   1.000
_cell.angle_alpha   90.00
_cell.angle_beta   90.00
_cell.angle_gamma   90.00
#
_symmetry.space_group_name_H-M   'P 1'
#
loop_
_entity.id
_entity.type
_entity.pdbx_description
1 polymer ?
#
loop_
_entity_poly.entity_id
_entity_poly.type
_entity_poly.pdbx_seq_one_letter_code
_entity_poly.pdbx_strand_id
1 'polypeptide(L)'
;MDAVEQDVRFAWADFYQAFASQLLTWRNRREELVAGIHRIAAEIGSMAHLQDKPANGAPHPLKDICPFTTMGLFNRSLTVTNRRNIAASLAKLIGVREPIPESFDGIPLLNNQKSWFFGYEKSRKPEDIDTLWEMFSQAISFADTPNADPTDFLFSYDAASNVRNVGWNLTMGLYWLRPWFYPTLDSQSQYYIQKVLNIKIIKKGAKGRCSGHNYQTVALALKKAFTQPNYPVHSFPELSLAAWNIDLHQSNDEVERLTWKAYLLNKIKLLCLKKDSPYFSLRELKEAYLDEIKADYPNNNTVESSISYYLQKLRDDDELEFQTPGNYEYLNFDKGEFQSITEETVEENVPAEIPHKPYAISNLIDEGCFLEEEKIQLILQRLQAKKNLILQGPPGTGKTWLARRLAYCLMGEETSKRISAVQFHPTLSYEDFIRGWRPNNEGRLALVDGPFLHAIDKAVNDPTTKYVVIIEEINRGNPAQIFGETLTLMEADKRTPNEALELSYRSDMDEKTYIPENLYIIGTMNIADRSLALLDLALRRRFAFIDLKPEFNDAWKKWVNQRFNVSVETLALIESQITALNEKLSRDAALGPQFCIGHSYVTPPAGLKIDDGMAWYKQVVETEICPLLAEYWFDAPEKVLDARKELLSV
;
A
#
# COMPACT_ATOMS: atom_id res chain seq x y z
N MET A 1 -8.69 -19.84 35.42
CA MET A 1 -9.96 -19.16 35.06
C MET A 1 -9.86 -17.79 35.66
N ASP A 2 -9.26 -16.87 34.92
CA ASP A 2 -9.36 -15.43 35.15
C ASP A 2 -9.77 -14.85 33.80
N ALA A 3 -10.76 -13.96 33.83
CA ALA A 3 -11.38 -13.39 32.66
C ALA A 3 -10.34 -12.64 31.84
N VAL A 4 -10.09 -13.12 30.63
CA VAL A 4 -9.30 -12.44 29.61
C VAL A 4 -9.93 -11.05 29.44
N GLU A 5 -9.18 -10.01 29.78
CA GLU A 5 -9.43 -8.64 29.32
C GLU A 5 -9.69 -8.73 27.81
N GLN A 6 -10.96 -8.68 27.40
CA GLN A 6 -11.30 -8.68 25.99
C GLN A 6 -10.66 -7.44 25.39
N ASP A 7 -9.66 -7.65 24.55
CA ASP A 7 -9.02 -6.60 23.79
C ASP A 7 -10.10 -5.87 22.98
N VAL A 8 -10.43 -4.65 23.42
CA VAL A 8 -11.51 -3.82 22.86
C VAL A 8 -11.32 -3.63 21.35
N ARG A 9 -10.08 -3.75 20.86
CA ARG A 9 -9.71 -3.68 19.43
C ARG A 9 -10.44 -4.69 18.54
N PHE A 10 -10.78 -5.87 19.07
CA PHE A 10 -11.45 -6.94 18.32
C PHE A 10 -12.88 -7.22 18.79
N ALA A 11 -13.51 -6.27 19.49
CA ALA A 11 -14.90 -6.38 19.95
C ALA A 11 -15.89 -6.67 18.80
N TRP A 12 -15.52 -6.34 17.56
CA TRP A 12 -16.27 -6.72 16.36
C TRP A 12 -16.47 -8.23 16.21
N ALA A 13 -15.57 -9.05 16.77
CA ALA A 13 -15.65 -10.51 16.68
C ALA A 13 -16.91 -11.07 17.34
N ASP A 14 -17.39 -10.46 18.43
CA ASP A 14 -18.59 -10.92 19.13
C ASP A 14 -19.85 -10.68 18.29
N PHE A 15 -19.97 -9.50 17.67
CA PHE A 15 -21.04 -9.20 16.72
C PHE A 15 -21.02 -10.18 15.53
N TYR A 16 -19.85 -10.44 14.94
CA TYR A 16 -19.73 -11.31 13.78
C TYR A 16 -20.12 -12.77 14.11
N GLN A 17 -19.71 -13.27 15.27
CA GLN A 17 -20.07 -14.61 15.74
C GLN A 17 -21.56 -14.74 16.00
N ALA A 18 -22.16 -13.75 16.65
CA ALA A 18 -23.60 -13.73 16.89
C ALA A 18 -24.41 -13.58 15.59
N PHE A 19 -23.97 -12.71 14.69
CA PHE A 19 -24.55 -12.55 13.36
C PHE A 19 -24.55 -13.86 12.59
N ALA A 20 -23.41 -14.55 12.55
CA ALA A 20 -23.32 -15.83 11.87
C ALA A 20 -24.25 -16.89 12.49
N SER A 21 -24.30 -16.95 13.82
CA SER A 21 -25.15 -17.89 14.55
C SER A 21 -26.64 -17.63 14.30
N GLN A 22 -27.06 -16.36 14.29
CA GLN A 22 -28.44 -16.01 13.99
C GLN A 22 -28.78 -16.24 12.52
N LEU A 23 -27.87 -15.90 11.60
CA LEU A 23 -28.05 -16.13 10.16
C LEU A 23 -28.26 -17.61 9.85
N LEU A 24 -27.61 -18.53 10.57
CA LEU A 24 -27.81 -19.97 10.41
C LEU A 24 -29.28 -20.38 10.60
N THR A 25 -30.02 -19.71 11.48
CA THR A 25 -31.46 -19.97 11.72
C THR A 25 -32.36 -19.58 10.53
N TRP A 26 -31.80 -18.91 9.52
CA TRP A 26 -32.48 -18.51 8.28
C TRP A 26 -32.23 -19.48 7.12
N ARG A 27 -31.45 -20.56 7.32
CA ARG A 27 -31.15 -21.57 6.29
C ARG A 27 -32.39 -22.11 5.58
N ASN A 28 -33.51 -22.27 6.30
CA ASN A 28 -34.77 -22.78 5.76
C ASN A 28 -35.79 -21.67 5.43
N ARG A 29 -35.40 -20.40 5.52
CA ARG A 29 -36.24 -19.21 5.27
C ARG A 29 -35.52 -18.22 4.34
N ARG A 30 -34.84 -18.75 3.32
CA ARG A 30 -34.00 -17.96 2.39
C ARG A 30 -34.80 -16.97 1.56
N GLU A 31 -36.01 -17.33 1.16
CA GLU A 31 -36.90 -16.40 0.43
C GLU A 31 -37.25 -15.17 1.28
N GLU A 32 -37.58 -15.37 2.55
CA GLU A 32 -37.82 -14.27 3.51
C GLU A 32 -36.56 -13.44 3.74
N LEU A 33 -35.40 -14.08 3.86
CA LEU A 33 -34.11 -13.42 4.00
C LEU A 33 -33.81 -12.52 2.81
N VAL A 34 -33.93 -13.05 1.59
CA VAL A 34 -33.68 -12.31 0.34
C VAL A 34 -34.68 -11.17 0.17
N ALA A 35 -35.96 -11.39 0.47
CA ALA A 35 -36.97 -10.32 0.47
C ALA A 35 -36.64 -9.23 1.51
N GLY A 36 -36.13 -9.60 2.68
CA GLY A 36 -35.62 -8.65 3.67
C GLY A 36 -34.43 -7.84 3.15
N ILE A 37 -33.45 -8.50 2.52
CA ILE A 37 -32.26 -7.86 1.96
C ILE A 37 -32.64 -6.88 0.83
N HIS A 38 -33.58 -7.23 -0.05
CA HIS A 38 -34.04 -6.31 -1.10
C HIS A 38 -34.73 -5.06 -0.53
N ARG A 39 -35.51 -5.21 0.55
CA ARG A 39 -36.09 -4.06 1.25
C ARG A 39 -35.00 -3.15 1.82
N ILE A 40 -33.99 -3.73 2.47
CA ILE A 40 -32.84 -2.99 2.99
C ILE A 40 -32.08 -2.29 1.87
N ALA A 41 -31.85 -2.95 0.74
CA ALA A 41 -31.17 -2.37 -0.42
C ALA A 41 -31.95 -1.16 -0.97
N ALA A 42 -33.27 -1.26 -1.05
CA ALA A 42 -34.15 -0.17 -1.49
C ALA A 42 -34.16 1.01 -0.49
N GLU A 43 -34.17 0.75 0.82
CA GLU A 43 -34.16 1.78 1.87
C GLU A 43 -32.83 2.53 1.95
N ILE A 44 -31.70 1.83 1.78
CA ILE A 44 -30.35 2.41 1.90
C ILE A 44 -29.90 3.05 0.57
N GLY A 45 -30.55 2.75 -0.56
CA GLY A 45 -30.13 3.22 -1.88
C GLY A 45 -28.77 2.63 -2.32
N SER A 46 -28.42 1.46 -1.78
CA SER A 46 -27.14 0.77 -2.03
C SER A 46 -27.39 -0.68 -2.43
N MET A 47 -26.33 -1.43 -2.74
CA MET A 47 -26.39 -2.84 -3.17
C MET A 47 -27.00 -3.10 -4.57
N ALA A 48 -26.90 -2.16 -5.51
CA ALA A 48 -27.36 -2.34 -6.91
C ALA A 48 -26.86 -3.62 -7.60
N HIS A 49 -25.73 -4.17 -7.17
CA HIS A 49 -25.18 -5.45 -7.61
C HIS A 49 -26.02 -6.72 -7.28
N LEU A 50 -27.11 -6.63 -6.52
CA LEU A 50 -28.00 -7.76 -6.18
C LEU A 50 -28.92 -8.17 -7.35
N GLN A 51 -28.36 -8.23 -8.55
CA GLN A 51 -29.03 -8.59 -9.80
C GLN A 51 -28.41 -9.86 -10.34
N ASP A 52 -29.21 -10.92 -10.42
CA ASP A 52 -28.81 -12.19 -10.99
C ASP A 52 -28.90 -12.17 -12.52
N LYS A 53 -28.08 -12.98 -13.18
CA LYS A 53 -27.94 -12.99 -14.65
C LYS A 53 -28.34 -14.36 -15.20
N PRO A 54 -29.54 -14.51 -15.80
CA PRO A 54 -29.97 -15.75 -16.40
C PRO A 54 -29.20 -16.06 -17.69
N ALA A 55 -29.29 -17.30 -18.17
CA ALA A 55 -28.66 -17.69 -19.44
C ALA A 55 -29.29 -16.97 -20.64
N ASN A 56 -30.61 -16.75 -20.58
CA ASN A 56 -31.40 -16.00 -21.55
C ASN A 56 -32.28 -14.99 -20.80
N GLY A 57 -32.29 -13.72 -21.22
CA GLY A 57 -33.13 -12.67 -20.64
C GLY A 57 -32.35 -11.55 -19.95
N ALA A 58 -33.06 -10.52 -19.51
CA ALA A 58 -32.47 -9.39 -18.78
C ALA A 58 -32.11 -9.79 -17.33
N PRO A 59 -31.13 -9.12 -16.70
CA PRO A 59 -30.86 -9.28 -15.27
C PRO A 59 -32.12 -9.05 -14.44
N HIS A 60 -32.27 -9.79 -13.36
CA HIS A 60 -33.39 -9.67 -12.43
C HIS A 60 -32.93 -9.72 -10.98
N PRO A 61 -33.74 -9.25 -10.01
CA PRO A 61 -33.37 -9.31 -8.61
C PRO A 61 -32.98 -10.73 -8.18
N LEU A 62 -31.94 -10.81 -7.34
CA LEU A 62 -31.47 -12.07 -6.78
C LEU A 62 -32.61 -12.79 -6.03
N LYS A 63 -32.77 -14.10 -6.25
CA LYS A 63 -33.87 -14.89 -5.64
C LYS A 63 -33.42 -15.78 -4.49
N ASP A 64 -32.14 -16.15 -4.46
CA ASP A 64 -31.55 -16.97 -3.40
C ASP A 64 -30.15 -16.48 -3.06
N ILE A 65 -29.73 -16.62 -1.81
CA ILE A 65 -28.46 -16.12 -1.30
C ILE A 65 -27.82 -17.12 -0.35
N CYS A 66 -26.50 -17.27 -0.45
CA CYS A 66 -25.73 -18.05 0.50
C CYS A 66 -25.35 -17.21 1.73
N PRO A 67 -24.98 -17.85 2.86
CA PRO A 67 -24.74 -17.12 4.10
C PRO A 67 -23.44 -16.30 4.04
N PHE A 68 -22.42 -16.78 3.33
CA PHE A 68 -21.17 -16.03 3.13
C PHE A 68 -21.39 -14.76 2.30
N THR A 69 -22.19 -14.81 1.23
CA THR A 69 -22.55 -13.62 0.44
C THR A 69 -23.40 -12.66 1.30
N THR A 70 -24.27 -13.17 2.17
CA THR A 70 -25.06 -12.35 3.10
C THR A 70 -24.16 -11.57 4.06
N MET A 71 -23.19 -12.23 4.70
CA MET A 71 -22.17 -11.53 5.51
C MET A 71 -21.29 -10.62 4.64
N GLY A 72 -21.03 -11.01 3.39
CA GLY A 72 -20.31 -10.23 2.39
C GLY A 72 -20.92 -8.86 2.10
N LEU A 73 -22.23 -8.67 2.30
CA LEU A 73 -22.90 -7.39 2.05
C LEU A 73 -22.32 -6.24 2.88
N PHE A 74 -21.83 -6.52 4.09
CA PHE A 74 -21.11 -5.57 4.95
C PHE A 74 -19.62 -5.92 5.09
N ASN A 75 -19.04 -6.69 4.17
CA ASN A 75 -17.60 -7.02 4.14
C ASN A 75 -17.02 -6.79 2.75
N ARG A 76 -17.36 -5.65 2.16
CA ARG A 76 -16.88 -5.13 0.87
C ARG A 76 -16.11 -3.83 1.09
N SER A 77 -15.36 -3.35 0.09
CA SER A 77 -14.72 -2.03 0.13
C SER A 77 -15.77 -0.93 0.11
N LEU A 78 -16.34 -0.68 1.29
CA LEU A 78 -17.38 0.27 1.63
C LEU A 78 -16.82 1.20 2.71
N THR A 79 -17.35 2.42 2.80
CA THR A 79 -17.06 3.29 3.94
C THR A 79 -17.48 2.61 5.24
N VAL A 80 -16.79 2.91 6.35
CA VAL A 80 -17.11 2.34 7.67
C VAL A 80 -18.58 2.56 8.04
N THR A 81 -19.15 3.72 7.69
CA THR A 81 -20.57 3.99 7.96
C THR A 81 -21.52 3.21 7.07
N ASN A 82 -21.22 3.04 5.78
CA ASN A 82 -22.04 2.16 4.96
C ASN A 82 -21.99 0.72 5.49
N ARG A 83 -20.82 0.29 5.96
CA ARG A 83 -20.63 -1.01 6.60
C ARG A 83 -21.48 -1.15 7.86
N ARG A 84 -21.46 -0.15 8.75
CA ARG A 84 -22.27 -0.11 9.98
C ARG A 84 -23.76 -0.09 9.68
N ASN A 85 -24.20 0.72 8.72
CA ASN A 85 -25.62 0.84 8.35
C ASN A 85 -26.15 -0.48 7.79
N ILE A 86 -25.41 -1.11 6.88
CA ILE A 86 -25.78 -2.42 6.33
C ILE A 86 -25.76 -3.49 7.42
N ALA A 87 -24.71 -3.54 8.26
CA ALA A 87 -24.62 -4.46 9.37
C ALA A 87 -25.79 -4.28 10.36
N ALA A 88 -26.16 -3.05 10.68
CA ALA A 88 -27.27 -2.72 11.57
C ALA A 88 -28.63 -3.15 11.00
N SER A 89 -28.89 -2.84 9.74
CA SER A 89 -30.13 -3.24 9.07
C SER A 89 -30.26 -4.75 8.93
N LEU A 90 -29.16 -5.43 8.58
CA LEU A 90 -29.15 -6.89 8.53
C LEU A 90 -29.29 -7.51 9.92
N ALA A 91 -28.58 -6.99 10.94
CA ALA A 91 -28.68 -7.43 12.33
C ALA A 91 -30.12 -7.32 12.85
N LYS A 92 -30.79 -6.20 12.55
CA LYS A 92 -32.21 -5.99 12.86
C LYS A 92 -33.11 -6.98 12.13
N LEU A 93 -32.85 -7.27 10.84
CA LEU A 93 -33.60 -8.24 10.06
C LEU A 93 -33.52 -9.65 10.68
N ILE A 94 -32.31 -10.09 11.05
CA ILE A 94 -32.09 -11.47 11.53
C ILE A 94 -32.15 -11.64 13.05
N GLY A 95 -32.27 -10.56 13.82
CA GLY A 95 -32.47 -10.59 15.28
C GLY A 95 -31.20 -10.63 16.14
N VAL A 96 -30.09 -10.05 15.65
CA VAL A 96 -28.82 -9.91 16.40
C VAL A 96 -28.94 -8.77 17.40
N ARG A 97 -28.48 -8.97 18.64
CA ARG A 97 -28.63 -8.01 19.75
C ARG A 97 -27.29 -7.38 20.16
N GLU A 98 -26.21 -8.00 19.76
CA GLU A 98 -24.84 -7.57 19.98
C GLU A 98 -24.65 -6.19 19.35
N PRO A 99 -23.88 -5.31 20.00
CA PRO A 99 -23.66 -3.96 19.50
C PRO A 99 -23.00 -4.00 18.12
N ILE A 100 -23.40 -3.07 17.25
CA ILE A 100 -22.78 -2.93 15.94
C ILE A 100 -21.32 -2.50 16.14
N PRO A 101 -20.35 -3.13 15.46
CA PRO A 101 -18.95 -2.81 15.64
C PRO A 101 -18.63 -1.34 15.36
N GLU A 102 -17.79 -0.75 16.22
CA GLU A 102 -17.27 0.61 16.03
C GLU A 102 -16.01 0.61 15.14
N SER A 103 -15.22 -0.47 15.20
CA SER A 103 -14.08 -0.75 14.33
C SER A 103 -14.30 -2.05 13.56
N PHE A 104 -13.60 -2.18 12.44
CA PHE A 104 -13.53 -3.41 11.64
C PHE A 104 -12.09 -3.78 11.30
N ASP A 105 -11.15 -3.41 12.18
CA ASP A 105 -9.72 -3.64 12.01
C ASP A 105 -9.39 -5.13 11.91
N GLY A 106 -8.50 -5.47 10.98
CA GLY A 106 -8.12 -6.86 10.74
C GLY A 106 -9.22 -7.73 10.15
N ILE A 107 -10.27 -7.13 9.55
CA ILE A 107 -11.30 -7.88 8.81
C ILE A 107 -11.04 -7.80 7.30
N PRO A 108 -10.80 -8.92 6.61
CA PRO A 108 -10.52 -8.94 5.18
C PRO A 108 -11.78 -8.57 4.37
N LEU A 109 -11.59 -7.81 3.29
CA LEU A 109 -12.68 -7.27 2.44
C LEU A 109 -12.78 -7.99 1.10
N LEU A 110 -14.00 -8.24 0.65
CA LEU A 110 -14.27 -8.77 -0.68
C LEU A 110 -14.01 -7.72 -1.76
N ASN A 111 -13.58 -8.20 -2.92
CA ASN A 111 -13.57 -7.42 -4.14
C ASN A 111 -15.01 -6.98 -4.48
N ASN A 112 -15.21 -5.68 -4.69
CA ASN A 112 -16.52 -5.10 -4.98
C ASN A 112 -17.19 -5.70 -6.23
N GLN A 113 -16.43 -6.12 -7.24
CA GLN A 113 -16.94 -6.70 -8.49
C GLN A 113 -17.18 -8.22 -8.39
N LYS A 114 -16.57 -8.92 -7.41
CA LYS A 114 -16.69 -10.38 -7.20
C LYS A 114 -17.07 -10.70 -5.75
N SER A 115 -18.21 -10.17 -5.32
CA SER A 115 -18.67 -10.27 -3.92
C SER A 115 -19.53 -11.49 -3.61
N TRP A 116 -19.98 -12.25 -4.62
CA TRP A 116 -20.79 -13.45 -4.42
C TRP A 116 -19.91 -14.69 -4.33
N PHE A 117 -20.23 -15.57 -3.38
CA PHE A 117 -19.56 -16.87 -3.19
C PHE A 117 -20.14 -17.95 -4.11
N PHE A 118 -20.98 -17.58 -5.08
CA PHE A 118 -21.60 -18.49 -6.04
C PHE A 118 -21.69 -17.79 -7.41
N GLY A 119 -21.87 -18.57 -8.48
CA GLY A 119 -22.02 -18.05 -9.85
C GLY A 119 -23.38 -17.36 -10.08
N TYR A 120 -23.49 -16.56 -11.13
CA TYR A 120 -24.80 -16.09 -11.61
C TYR A 120 -25.65 -17.28 -12.09
N GLU A 121 -26.97 -17.10 -12.16
CA GLU A 121 -27.95 -18.12 -12.57
C GLU A 121 -27.53 -18.90 -13.83
N LYS A 122 -27.00 -18.23 -14.86
CA LYS A 122 -26.48 -18.87 -16.08
C LYS A 122 -25.38 -19.92 -15.89
N SER A 123 -24.72 -19.92 -14.73
CA SER A 123 -23.50 -20.68 -14.44
C SER A 123 -23.53 -21.39 -13.07
N ARG A 124 -24.59 -21.16 -12.29
CA ARG A 124 -24.79 -21.69 -10.94
C ARG A 124 -25.42 -23.08 -11.03
N LYS A 125 -24.90 -24.04 -10.28
CA LYS A 125 -25.51 -25.35 -10.13
C LYS A 125 -26.64 -25.30 -9.09
N PRO A 126 -27.67 -26.15 -9.19
CA PRO A 126 -28.78 -26.19 -8.23
C PRO A 126 -28.32 -26.34 -6.77
N GLU A 127 -27.28 -27.14 -6.54
CA GLU A 127 -26.75 -27.47 -5.21
C GLU A 127 -25.72 -26.46 -4.66
N ASP A 128 -25.29 -25.46 -5.44
CA ASP A 128 -24.17 -24.58 -5.07
C ASP A 128 -24.48 -23.76 -3.79
N ILE A 129 -25.67 -23.17 -3.70
CA ILE A 129 -26.05 -22.36 -2.53
C ILE A 129 -26.26 -23.26 -1.30
N ASP A 130 -26.83 -24.45 -1.48
CA ASP A 130 -27.01 -25.42 -0.40
C ASP A 130 -25.67 -25.93 0.14
N THR A 131 -24.71 -26.16 -0.75
CA THR A 131 -23.33 -26.54 -0.40
C THR A 131 -22.67 -25.46 0.48
N LEU A 132 -22.92 -24.18 0.18
CA LEU A 132 -22.40 -23.07 0.98
C LEU A 132 -23.10 -22.94 2.33
N TRP A 133 -24.41 -23.19 2.41
CA TRP A 133 -25.12 -23.28 3.69
C TRP A 133 -24.66 -24.46 4.54
N GLU A 134 -24.36 -25.60 3.92
CA GLU A 134 -23.81 -26.75 4.62
C GLU A 134 -22.42 -26.44 5.18
N MET A 135 -21.53 -25.88 4.38
CA MET A 135 -20.22 -25.42 4.82
C MET A 135 -20.31 -24.43 5.99
N PHE A 136 -21.23 -23.47 5.92
CA PHE A 136 -21.44 -22.49 6.98
C PHE A 136 -21.89 -23.14 8.29
N SER A 137 -22.82 -24.11 8.20
CA SER A 137 -23.29 -24.89 9.34
C SER A 137 -22.18 -25.74 9.97
N GLN A 138 -21.41 -26.46 9.14
CA GLN A 138 -20.33 -27.32 9.61
C GLN A 138 -19.16 -26.52 10.18
N ALA A 139 -18.87 -25.32 9.65
CA ALA A 139 -17.87 -24.43 10.24
C ALA A 139 -18.25 -23.95 11.64
N ILE A 140 -19.51 -23.53 11.84
CA ILE A 140 -19.99 -23.12 13.16
C ILE A 140 -19.92 -24.30 14.14
N SER A 141 -20.48 -25.45 13.73
CA SER A 141 -20.50 -26.66 14.55
C SER A 141 -19.10 -27.11 14.99
N PHE A 142 -18.14 -27.13 14.05
CA PHE A 142 -16.77 -27.55 14.31
C PHE A 142 -16.01 -26.61 15.25
N ALA A 143 -16.23 -25.30 15.13
CA ALA A 143 -15.57 -24.32 15.98
C ALA A 143 -16.16 -24.25 17.40
N ASP A 144 -17.48 -24.44 17.54
CA ASP A 144 -18.20 -24.29 18.81
C ASP A 144 -18.22 -25.57 19.64
N THR A 145 -18.00 -26.72 19.02
CA THR A 145 -18.00 -28.02 19.71
C THR A 145 -16.59 -28.38 20.17
N PRO A 146 -16.33 -28.46 21.49
CA PRO A 146 -15.02 -28.86 22.01
C PRO A 146 -14.63 -30.26 21.53
N ASN A 147 -13.40 -30.42 21.02
CA ASN A 147 -12.86 -31.70 20.52
C ASN A 147 -13.70 -32.33 19.39
N ALA A 148 -14.39 -31.52 18.58
CA ALA A 148 -15.13 -32.01 17.44
C ALA A 148 -14.24 -32.76 16.43
N ASP A 149 -14.81 -33.79 15.81
CA ASP A 149 -14.21 -34.46 14.66
C ASP A 149 -14.25 -33.51 13.44
N PRO A 150 -13.11 -33.20 12.79
CA PRO A 150 -13.10 -32.31 11.64
C PRO A 150 -13.69 -32.93 10.38
N THR A 151 -14.03 -34.22 10.35
CA THR A 151 -14.41 -34.95 9.12
C THR A 151 -15.49 -34.23 8.30
N ASP A 152 -16.62 -33.84 8.93
CA ASP A 152 -17.72 -33.17 8.23
C ASP A 152 -17.35 -31.75 7.76
N PHE A 153 -16.54 -31.04 8.54
CA PHE A 153 -15.98 -29.74 8.17
C PHE A 153 -15.06 -29.87 6.94
N LEU A 154 -14.16 -30.85 6.93
CA LEU A 154 -13.22 -31.07 5.83
C LEU A 154 -13.93 -31.44 4.54
N PHE A 155 -14.92 -32.33 4.62
CA PHE A 155 -15.74 -32.71 3.48
C PHE A 155 -16.50 -31.50 2.91
N SER A 156 -17.14 -30.73 3.78
CA SER A 156 -17.89 -29.53 3.37
C SER A 156 -16.98 -28.44 2.81
N TYR A 157 -15.76 -28.29 3.34
CA TYR A 157 -14.77 -27.33 2.85
C TYR A 157 -14.35 -27.65 1.43
N ASP A 158 -14.03 -28.92 1.15
CA ASP A 158 -13.63 -29.34 -0.18
C ASP A 158 -14.80 -29.25 -1.17
N ALA A 159 -16.03 -29.56 -0.75
CA ALA A 159 -17.23 -29.35 -1.56
C ALA A 159 -17.44 -27.86 -1.89
N ALA A 160 -17.44 -26.98 -0.89
CA ALA A 160 -17.61 -25.54 -1.07
C ALA A 160 -16.51 -24.91 -1.92
N SER A 161 -15.26 -25.38 -1.80
CA SER A 161 -14.12 -24.89 -2.60
C SER A 161 -14.28 -25.13 -4.10
N ASN A 162 -15.13 -26.08 -4.50
CA ASN A 162 -15.44 -26.37 -5.89
C ASN A 162 -16.58 -25.50 -6.46
N VAL A 163 -17.38 -24.83 -5.63
CA VAL A 163 -18.46 -23.94 -6.07
C VAL A 163 -17.89 -22.76 -6.88
N ARG A 164 -18.59 -22.36 -7.95
CA ARG A 164 -18.13 -21.24 -8.80
C ARG A 164 -18.02 -19.95 -7.98
N ASN A 165 -17.03 -19.11 -8.25
CA ASN A 165 -16.69 -17.90 -7.48
C ASN A 165 -16.19 -18.13 -6.03
N VAL A 166 -16.09 -19.38 -5.58
CA VAL A 166 -15.35 -19.71 -4.35
C VAL A 166 -13.86 -19.86 -4.64
N GLY A 167 -13.05 -19.13 -3.90
CA GLY A 167 -11.60 -19.13 -3.91
C GLY A 167 -11.05 -18.86 -2.50
N TRP A 168 -10.10 -17.94 -2.35
CA TRP A 168 -9.57 -17.57 -1.03
C TRP A 168 -10.59 -16.83 -0.16
N ASN A 169 -11.63 -16.26 -0.77
CA ASN A 169 -12.79 -15.68 -0.07
C ASN A 169 -13.49 -16.69 0.85
N LEU A 170 -13.42 -18.02 0.59
CA LEU A 170 -13.91 -19.02 1.53
C LEU A 170 -13.26 -18.87 2.91
N THR A 171 -11.94 -18.70 2.95
CA THR A 171 -11.19 -18.54 4.20
C THR A 171 -11.47 -17.22 4.91
N MET A 172 -11.75 -16.15 4.14
CA MET A 172 -12.24 -14.88 4.69
C MET A 172 -13.62 -15.06 5.32
N GLY A 173 -14.51 -15.78 4.64
CA GLY A 173 -15.80 -16.20 5.14
C GLY A 173 -15.69 -16.92 6.47
N LEU A 174 -14.93 -18.02 6.53
CA LEU A 174 -14.72 -18.80 7.76
C LEU A 174 -14.17 -17.95 8.91
N TYR A 175 -13.22 -17.06 8.62
CA TYR A 175 -12.72 -16.11 9.60
C TYR A 175 -13.82 -15.16 10.12
N TRP A 176 -14.72 -14.66 9.26
CA TRP A 176 -15.87 -13.87 9.72
C TRP A 176 -16.81 -14.67 10.64
N LEU A 177 -17.00 -15.97 10.42
CA LEU A 177 -17.89 -16.78 11.26
C LEU A 177 -17.34 -16.91 12.68
N ARG A 178 -16.05 -17.28 12.79
CA ARG A 178 -15.37 -17.56 14.07
C ARG A 178 -13.95 -17.00 14.03
N PRO A 179 -13.77 -15.69 14.27
CA PRO A 179 -12.50 -14.99 14.08
C PRO A 179 -11.36 -15.55 14.94
N TRP A 180 -11.69 -16.06 16.12
CA TRP A 180 -10.73 -16.66 17.04
C TRP A 180 -10.33 -18.10 16.68
N PHE A 181 -11.05 -18.74 15.75
CA PHE A 181 -10.87 -20.15 15.43
C PHE A 181 -10.27 -20.43 14.05
N TYR A 182 -10.58 -19.59 13.05
CA TYR A 182 -10.19 -19.79 11.66
C TYR A 182 -9.23 -18.70 11.16
N PRO A 183 -8.11 -19.03 10.50
CA PRO A 183 -7.31 -18.02 9.81
C PRO A 183 -7.96 -17.58 8.49
N THR A 184 -7.85 -16.31 8.14
CA THR A 184 -8.04 -15.85 6.75
C THR A 184 -6.75 -16.10 5.95
N LEU A 185 -6.88 -16.53 4.70
CA LEU A 185 -5.78 -16.72 3.76
C LEU A 185 -5.97 -15.85 2.51
N ASP A 186 -6.40 -14.61 2.69
CA ASP A 186 -6.29 -13.58 1.65
C ASP A 186 -4.81 -13.32 1.29
N SER A 187 -4.55 -12.53 0.25
CA SER A 187 -3.18 -12.33 -0.26
C SER A 187 -2.22 -11.78 0.79
N GLN A 188 -2.68 -10.83 1.62
CA GLN A 188 -1.84 -10.23 2.67
C GLN A 188 -1.52 -11.26 3.75
N SER A 189 -2.55 -11.96 4.22
CA SER A 189 -2.38 -12.99 5.24
C SER A 189 -1.50 -14.15 4.73
N GLN A 190 -1.62 -14.57 3.47
CA GLN A 190 -0.74 -15.57 2.87
C GLN A 190 0.73 -15.12 2.86
N TYR A 191 0.99 -13.86 2.51
CA TYR A 191 2.35 -13.31 2.53
C TYR A 191 2.90 -13.31 3.94
N TYR A 192 2.17 -12.73 4.90
CA TYR A 192 2.59 -12.65 6.29
C TYR A 192 2.90 -14.04 6.86
N ILE A 193 2.01 -15.01 6.65
CA ILE A 193 2.17 -16.39 7.11
C ILE A 193 3.43 -17.04 6.50
N GLN A 194 3.68 -16.87 5.20
CA GLN A 194 4.79 -17.55 4.53
C GLN A 194 6.14 -16.84 4.68
N LYS A 195 6.15 -15.51 4.67
CA LYS A 195 7.38 -14.70 4.60
C LYS A 195 7.84 -14.20 5.95
N VAL A 196 6.89 -13.88 6.84
CA VAL A 196 7.20 -13.35 8.17
C VAL A 196 7.16 -14.46 9.21
N LEU A 197 6.07 -15.24 9.20
CA LEU A 197 5.91 -16.36 10.14
C LEU A 197 6.60 -17.65 9.68
N ASN A 198 7.08 -17.70 8.44
CA ASN A 198 7.76 -18.86 7.85
C ASN A 198 6.94 -20.17 7.94
N ILE A 199 5.61 -20.08 7.83
CA ILE A 199 4.69 -21.22 7.81
C ILE A 199 4.27 -21.49 6.37
N LYS A 200 4.49 -22.72 5.91
CA LYS A 200 4.19 -23.13 4.54
C LYS A 200 2.68 -23.34 4.34
N ILE A 201 2.14 -22.73 3.29
CA ILE A 201 0.75 -22.95 2.85
C ILE A 201 0.76 -23.91 1.66
N ILE A 202 0.18 -25.09 1.83
CA ILE A 202 0.15 -26.14 0.79
C ILE A 202 -1.10 -25.95 -0.09
N LYS A 203 -0.86 -25.71 -1.39
CA LYS A 203 -1.88 -25.40 -2.40
C LYS A 203 -2.27 -26.64 -3.24
N LYS A 204 -2.76 -27.70 -2.58
CA LYS A 204 -3.12 -29.00 -3.21
C LYS A 204 -4.64 -29.28 -3.25
N GLY A 205 -5.47 -28.26 -3.08
CA GLY A 205 -6.92 -28.35 -3.17
C GLY A 205 -7.47 -27.82 -4.49
N ALA A 206 -8.80 -27.64 -4.54
CA ALA A 206 -9.50 -27.14 -5.71
C ALA A 206 -8.91 -25.79 -6.19
N LYS A 207 -8.83 -25.63 -7.52
CA LYS A 207 -8.40 -24.39 -8.18
C LYS A 207 -7.05 -23.83 -7.66
N GLY A 208 -6.10 -24.72 -7.34
CA GLY A 208 -4.75 -24.32 -6.89
C GLY A 208 -4.70 -23.68 -5.50
N ARG A 209 -5.67 -24.00 -4.62
CA ARG A 209 -5.79 -23.44 -3.26
C ARG A 209 -5.58 -24.52 -2.19
N CYS A 210 -5.82 -24.23 -0.92
CA CYS A 210 -5.77 -25.27 0.13
C CYS A 210 -6.95 -26.23 0.01
N SER A 211 -6.71 -27.52 0.20
CA SER A 211 -7.79 -28.45 0.59
C SER A 211 -8.16 -28.21 2.05
N GLY A 212 -9.30 -28.74 2.50
CA GLY A 212 -9.73 -28.65 3.90
C GLY A 212 -8.63 -29.13 4.85
N HIS A 213 -7.98 -30.25 4.53
CA HIS A 213 -6.90 -30.80 5.34
C HIS A 213 -5.68 -29.87 5.43
N ASN A 214 -5.27 -29.29 4.31
CA ASN A 214 -4.14 -28.34 4.28
C ASN A 214 -4.49 -27.02 5.00
N TYR A 215 -5.73 -26.55 4.87
CA TYR A 215 -6.24 -25.38 5.57
C TYR A 215 -6.21 -25.59 7.10
N GLN A 216 -6.71 -26.74 7.56
CA GLN A 216 -6.66 -27.11 8.98
C GLN A 216 -5.23 -27.24 9.49
N THR A 217 -4.32 -27.81 8.69
CA THR A 217 -2.90 -27.92 9.05
C THR A 217 -2.28 -26.54 9.30
N VAL A 218 -2.57 -25.55 8.44
CA VAL A 218 -2.12 -24.16 8.65
C VAL A 218 -2.72 -23.57 9.92
N ALA A 219 -4.03 -23.75 10.14
CA ALA A 219 -4.71 -23.25 11.35
C ALA A 219 -4.11 -23.83 12.65
N LEU A 220 -3.82 -25.13 12.67
CA LEU A 220 -3.18 -25.80 13.81
C LEU A 220 -1.74 -25.34 14.04
N ALA A 221 -0.97 -25.17 12.95
CA ALA A 221 0.39 -24.65 13.04
C ALA A 221 0.42 -23.24 13.63
N LEU A 222 -0.50 -22.38 13.20
CA LEU A 222 -0.65 -21.01 13.73
C LEU A 222 -1.10 -21.00 15.19
N LYS A 223 -2.13 -21.77 15.56
CA LYS A 223 -2.56 -21.89 16.97
C LYS A 223 -1.42 -22.36 17.87
N LYS A 224 -0.60 -23.31 17.40
CA LYS A 224 0.60 -23.75 18.11
C LYS A 224 1.67 -22.66 18.20
N ALA A 225 1.79 -21.81 17.19
CA ALA A 225 2.75 -20.73 17.20
C ALA A 225 2.35 -19.59 18.16
N PHE A 226 1.06 -19.26 18.24
CA PHE A 226 0.51 -18.23 19.11
C PHE A 226 0.76 -18.47 20.61
N THR A 227 0.99 -19.71 21.03
CA THR A 227 1.33 -20.03 22.43
C THR A 227 2.77 -19.70 22.81
N GLN A 228 3.63 -19.38 21.85
CA GLN A 228 5.02 -19.01 22.12
C GLN A 228 5.07 -17.57 22.65
N PRO A 229 5.68 -17.29 23.82
CA PRO A 229 5.60 -15.97 24.48
C PRO A 229 6.11 -14.79 23.65
N ASN A 230 7.05 -15.02 22.72
CA ASN A 230 7.67 -13.99 21.90
C ASN A 230 7.28 -14.09 20.43
N TYR A 231 6.15 -14.76 20.11
CA TYR A 231 5.65 -14.80 18.74
C TYR A 231 5.08 -13.43 18.34
N PRO A 232 5.27 -12.95 17.11
CA PRO A 232 4.88 -11.58 16.73
C PRO A 232 3.38 -11.30 16.78
N VAL A 233 2.54 -12.33 16.82
CA VAL A 233 1.07 -12.25 16.93
C VAL A 233 0.57 -13.46 17.73
N HIS A 234 -0.50 -13.31 18.51
CA HIS A 234 -1.00 -14.33 19.42
C HIS A 234 -2.46 -14.75 19.14
N SER A 235 -3.08 -14.20 18.11
CA SER A 235 -4.42 -14.57 17.69
C SER A 235 -4.59 -14.40 16.17
N PHE A 236 -5.62 -15.01 15.58
CA PHE A 236 -5.91 -14.80 14.16
C PHE A 236 -6.31 -13.35 13.86
N PRO A 237 -7.06 -12.64 14.73
CA PRO A 237 -7.30 -11.21 14.55
C PRO A 237 -6.04 -10.35 14.57
N GLU A 238 -5.13 -10.60 15.51
CA GLU A 238 -3.81 -9.94 15.50
C GLU A 238 -3.00 -10.26 14.24
N LEU A 239 -3.02 -11.52 13.79
CA LEU A 239 -2.35 -11.94 12.56
C LEU A 239 -2.91 -11.19 11.36
N SER A 240 -4.23 -11.15 11.21
CA SER A 240 -4.86 -10.47 10.09
C SER A 240 -4.53 -8.98 10.13
N LEU A 241 -4.65 -8.32 11.28
CA LEU A 241 -4.28 -6.92 11.44
C LEU A 241 -2.80 -6.66 11.10
N ALA A 242 -1.89 -7.49 11.62
CA ALA A 242 -0.46 -7.37 11.34
C ALA A 242 -0.15 -7.56 9.85
N ALA A 243 -0.81 -8.51 9.19
CA ALA A 243 -0.64 -8.75 7.76
C ALA A 243 -1.02 -7.54 6.89
N TRP A 244 -2.06 -6.79 7.28
CA TRP A 244 -2.47 -5.56 6.60
C TRP A 244 -1.57 -4.36 6.88
N ASN A 245 -0.80 -4.42 7.97
CA ASN A 245 0.14 -3.36 8.37
C ASN A 245 1.57 -3.59 7.83
N ILE A 246 1.81 -4.67 7.08
CA ILE A 246 3.08 -4.87 6.38
C ILE A 246 3.05 -4.14 5.04
N ASP A 247 3.99 -3.21 4.89
CA ASP A 247 4.28 -2.57 3.62
C ASP A 247 4.99 -3.58 2.69
N LEU A 248 4.26 -4.13 1.71
CA LEU A 248 4.77 -5.17 0.79
C LEU A 248 5.87 -4.67 -0.19
N HIS A 249 6.34 -3.43 -0.04
CA HIS A 249 7.36 -2.83 -0.91
C HIS A 249 8.79 -3.23 -0.52
N GLN A 250 9.12 -4.52 -0.50
CA GLN A 250 10.53 -4.96 -0.36
C GLN A 250 10.83 -6.23 -1.20
N SER A 251 11.01 -6.06 -2.51
CA SER A 251 12.11 -6.68 -3.31
C SER A 251 12.10 -6.19 -4.77
N ASN A 252 13.26 -5.75 -5.30
CA ASN A 252 13.40 -5.25 -6.69
C ASN A 252 13.03 -6.30 -7.76
N ASP A 253 13.21 -7.60 -7.47
CA ASP A 253 12.81 -8.71 -8.34
C ASP A 253 11.27 -8.86 -8.48
N GLU A 254 10.50 -8.41 -7.47
CA GLU A 254 9.03 -8.46 -7.53
C GLU A 254 8.43 -7.21 -8.18
N VAL A 255 9.10 -6.06 -8.12
CA VAL A 255 8.69 -4.84 -8.85
C VAL A 255 8.73 -5.10 -10.35
N GLU A 256 9.81 -5.73 -10.86
CA GLU A 256 9.96 -6.06 -12.29
C GLU A 256 8.96 -7.16 -12.74
N ARG A 257 8.55 -8.06 -11.83
CA ARG A 257 7.55 -9.11 -12.12
C ARG A 257 6.10 -8.60 -12.04
N LEU A 258 5.83 -7.66 -11.14
CA LEU A 258 4.53 -6.99 -11.01
C LEU A 258 4.29 -6.02 -12.17
N THR A 259 5.32 -5.33 -12.65
CA THR A 259 5.24 -4.46 -13.85
C THR A 259 4.96 -5.28 -15.10
N TRP A 260 5.63 -6.42 -15.33
CA TRP A 260 5.36 -7.27 -16.50
C TRP A 260 3.93 -7.80 -16.53
N LYS A 261 3.41 -8.28 -15.38
CA LYS A 261 2.06 -8.81 -15.29
C LYS A 261 1.00 -7.72 -15.53
N ALA A 262 1.14 -6.56 -14.89
CA ALA A 262 0.22 -5.44 -15.05
C ALA A 262 0.25 -4.86 -16.47
N TYR A 263 1.46 -4.72 -17.02
CA TYR A 263 1.68 -4.25 -18.39
C TYR A 263 1.06 -5.21 -19.42
N LEU A 264 1.29 -6.52 -19.30
CA LEU A 264 0.70 -7.51 -20.21
C LEU A 264 -0.83 -7.55 -20.11
N LEU A 265 -1.38 -7.47 -18.88
CA LEU A 265 -2.82 -7.39 -18.66
C LEU A 265 -3.43 -6.16 -19.35
N ASN A 266 -2.76 -5.01 -19.31
CA ASN A 266 -3.20 -3.80 -20.01
C ASN A 266 -3.23 -4.01 -21.53
N LYS A 267 -2.19 -4.61 -22.12
CA LYS A 267 -2.19 -4.93 -23.56
C LYS A 267 -3.32 -5.89 -23.95
N ILE A 268 -3.63 -6.87 -23.10
CA ILE A 268 -4.77 -7.78 -23.30
C ILE A 268 -6.11 -7.04 -23.23
N LYS A 269 -6.30 -6.15 -22.24
CA LYS A 269 -7.48 -5.28 -22.13
C LYS A 269 -7.70 -4.48 -23.40
N LEU A 270 -6.66 -3.79 -23.89
CA LEU A 270 -6.71 -2.99 -25.12
C LEU A 270 -7.04 -3.83 -26.35
N LEU A 271 -6.48 -5.04 -26.46
CA LEU A 271 -6.77 -5.96 -27.56
C LEU A 271 -8.25 -6.37 -27.57
N CYS A 272 -8.77 -6.80 -26.43
CA CYS A 272 -10.16 -7.22 -26.27
C CYS A 272 -11.13 -6.06 -26.54
N LEU A 273 -10.82 -4.85 -26.07
CA LEU A 273 -11.60 -3.63 -26.32
C LEU A 273 -11.63 -3.28 -27.81
N LYS A 274 -10.47 -3.27 -28.48
CA LYS A 274 -10.39 -3.01 -29.92
C LYS A 274 -11.19 -4.02 -30.74
N LYS A 275 -11.27 -5.27 -30.26
CA LYS A 275 -12.03 -6.35 -30.90
C LYS A 275 -13.50 -6.37 -30.50
N ASP A 276 -13.91 -5.52 -29.56
CA ASP A 276 -15.24 -5.55 -28.95
C ASP A 276 -15.67 -6.95 -28.48
N SER A 277 -14.69 -7.72 -27.99
CA SER A 277 -14.86 -9.13 -27.63
C SER A 277 -13.96 -9.51 -26.46
N PRO A 278 -14.47 -10.28 -25.47
CA PRO A 278 -13.64 -10.79 -24.38
C PRO A 278 -12.62 -11.83 -24.89
N TYR A 279 -12.79 -12.36 -26.09
CA TYR A 279 -11.98 -13.44 -26.61
C TYR A 279 -10.82 -12.94 -27.47
N PHE A 280 -9.62 -13.45 -27.20
CA PHE A 280 -8.41 -13.18 -27.98
C PHE A 280 -7.50 -14.42 -28.06
N SER A 281 -6.62 -14.44 -29.06
CA SER A 281 -5.61 -15.49 -29.21
C SER A 281 -4.20 -14.98 -28.93
N LEU A 282 -3.28 -15.90 -28.59
CA LEU A 282 -1.85 -15.59 -28.42
C LEU A 282 -1.26 -14.96 -29.69
N ARG A 283 -1.72 -15.43 -30.87
CA ARG A 283 -1.23 -14.94 -32.16
C ARG A 283 -1.61 -13.48 -32.35
N GLU A 284 -2.85 -13.12 -32.06
CA GLU A 284 -3.36 -11.75 -32.17
C GLU A 284 -2.68 -10.79 -31.18
N LEU A 285 -2.43 -11.25 -29.94
CA LEU A 285 -1.69 -10.45 -28.95
C LEU A 285 -0.27 -10.15 -29.41
N LYS A 286 0.41 -11.14 -30.01
CA LYS A 286 1.75 -10.96 -30.56
C LYS A 286 1.73 -10.07 -31.80
N GLU A 287 0.83 -10.29 -32.75
CA GLU A 287 0.72 -9.45 -33.96
C GLU A 287 0.42 -7.98 -33.63
N ALA A 288 -0.36 -7.70 -32.58
CA ALA A 288 -0.74 -6.34 -32.22
C ALA A 288 0.31 -5.59 -31.40
N TYR A 289 1.07 -6.27 -30.54
CA TYR A 289 1.89 -5.62 -29.52
C TYR A 289 3.33 -6.13 -29.39
N LEU A 290 3.73 -7.21 -30.06
CA LEU A 290 5.06 -7.82 -29.81
C LEU A 290 6.24 -6.86 -30.07
N ASP A 291 6.17 -6.05 -31.14
CA ASP A 291 7.24 -5.10 -31.46
C ASP A 291 7.29 -3.92 -30.48
N GLU A 292 6.14 -3.46 -29.98
CA GLU A 292 6.03 -2.45 -28.92
C GLU A 292 6.59 -2.99 -27.60
N ILE A 293 6.23 -4.22 -27.22
CA ILE A 293 6.72 -4.88 -26.00
C ILE A 293 8.24 -5.10 -26.08
N LYS A 294 8.80 -5.41 -27.26
CA LYS A 294 10.25 -5.52 -27.46
C LYS A 294 10.96 -4.16 -27.36
N ALA A 295 10.33 -3.08 -27.83
CA ALA A 295 10.88 -1.73 -27.74
C ALA A 295 10.87 -1.19 -26.30
N ASP A 296 9.82 -1.49 -25.52
CA ASP A 296 9.70 -1.10 -24.12
C ASP A 296 10.65 -1.91 -23.19
N TYR A 297 11.08 -3.09 -23.63
CA TYR A 297 12.01 -3.97 -22.90
C TYR A 297 13.20 -4.43 -23.78
N PRO A 298 14.08 -3.50 -24.22
CA PRO A 298 15.10 -3.77 -25.23
C PRO A 298 16.20 -4.74 -24.78
N ASN A 299 16.36 -4.95 -23.47
CA ASN A 299 17.35 -5.86 -22.88
C ASN A 299 16.80 -7.27 -22.60
N ASN A 300 15.50 -7.53 -22.84
CA ASN A 300 14.89 -8.83 -22.58
C ASN A 300 14.90 -9.72 -23.84
N ASN A 301 15.85 -10.65 -23.93
CA ASN A 301 15.94 -11.59 -25.06
C ASN A 301 14.89 -12.72 -25.03
N THR A 302 14.00 -12.72 -24.04
CA THR A 302 13.00 -13.77 -23.77
C THR A 302 11.56 -13.25 -23.70
N VAL A 303 11.27 -12.10 -24.31
CA VAL A 303 9.94 -11.43 -24.31
C VAL A 303 8.80 -12.39 -24.65
N GLU A 304 8.96 -13.24 -25.66
CA GLU A 304 7.90 -14.18 -26.07
C GLU A 304 7.63 -15.29 -25.03
N SER A 305 8.69 -15.81 -24.42
CA SER A 305 8.60 -16.75 -23.30
C SER A 305 7.97 -16.09 -22.07
N SER A 306 8.28 -14.81 -21.84
CA SER A 306 7.73 -13.98 -20.76
C SER A 306 6.23 -13.76 -20.94
N ILE A 307 5.76 -13.40 -22.15
CA ILE A 307 4.33 -13.29 -22.47
C ILE A 307 3.60 -14.60 -22.13
N SER A 308 4.18 -15.73 -22.53
CA SER A 308 3.57 -17.06 -22.31
C SER A 308 3.50 -17.42 -20.82
N TYR A 309 4.56 -17.10 -20.06
CA TYR A 309 4.62 -17.26 -18.61
C TYR A 309 3.57 -16.40 -17.88
N TYR A 310 3.44 -15.12 -18.25
CA TYR A 310 2.51 -14.21 -17.58
C TYR A 310 1.05 -14.43 -17.97
N LEU A 311 0.74 -14.95 -19.16
CA LEU A 311 -0.62 -15.42 -19.49
C LEU A 311 -1.06 -16.56 -18.57
N GLN A 312 -0.13 -17.47 -18.22
CA GLN A 312 -0.41 -18.51 -17.24
C GLN A 312 -0.63 -17.91 -15.84
N LYS A 313 0.16 -16.91 -15.43
CA LYS A 313 -0.05 -16.20 -14.16
C LYS A 313 -1.38 -15.46 -14.10
N LEU A 314 -1.72 -14.72 -15.15
CA LEU A 314 -3.00 -14.02 -15.24
C LEU A 314 -4.20 -14.99 -15.19
N ARG A 315 -4.05 -16.19 -15.73
CA ARG A 315 -5.03 -17.26 -15.54
C ARG A 315 -5.07 -17.75 -14.09
N ASP A 316 -3.92 -18.01 -13.49
CA ASP A 316 -3.82 -18.46 -12.09
C ASP A 316 -4.44 -17.43 -11.11
N ASP A 317 -4.43 -16.16 -11.51
CA ASP A 317 -4.99 -15.01 -10.78
C ASP A 317 -6.43 -14.65 -11.18
N ASP A 318 -7.12 -15.52 -11.95
CA ASP A 318 -8.52 -15.36 -12.37
C ASP A 318 -8.80 -14.07 -13.20
N GLU A 319 -7.78 -13.55 -13.92
CA GLU A 319 -7.91 -12.48 -14.93
C GLU A 319 -8.25 -13.03 -16.32
N LEU A 320 -7.85 -14.26 -16.62
CA LEU A 320 -8.06 -14.95 -17.90
C LEU A 320 -8.63 -16.36 -17.72
N GLU A 321 -9.45 -16.81 -18.67
CA GLU A 321 -9.88 -18.21 -18.80
C GLU A 321 -9.34 -18.82 -20.10
N PHE A 322 -8.86 -20.06 -20.02
CA PHE A 322 -8.30 -20.77 -21.17
C PHE A 322 -9.42 -21.53 -21.86
N GLN A 323 -9.78 -21.07 -23.07
CA GLN A 323 -10.86 -21.66 -23.85
C GLN A 323 -10.36 -22.89 -24.62
N THR A 324 -9.29 -22.72 -25.41
CA THR A 324 -8.59 -23.78 -26.16
C THR A 324 -7.10 -23.43 -26.25
N PRO A 325 -6.20 -24.35 -26.65
CA PRO A 325 -4.77 -24.05 -26.76
C PRO A 325 -4.51 -22.82 -27.62
N GLY A 326 -3.94 -21.77 -27.01
CA GLY A 326 -3.64 -20.49 -27.67
C GLY A 326 -4.82 -19.50 -27.76
N ASN A 327 -5.99 -19.81 -27.20
CA ASN A 327 -7.16 -18.93 -27.12
C ASN A 327 -7.59 -18.69 -25.68
N TYR A 328 -7.88 -17.43 -25.38
CA TYR A 328 -8.11 -16.92 -24.04
C TYR A 328 -9.39 -16.08 -24.03
N GLU A 329 -10.12 -16.16 -22.93
CA GLU A 329 -11.16 -15.21 -22.58
C GLU A 329 -10.61 -14.28 -21.50
N TYR A 330 -10.67 -12.98 -21.75
CA TYR A 330 -10.44 -11.98 -20.72
C TYR A 330 -11.68 -11.87 -19.83
N LEU A 331 -11.54 -12.31 -18.58
CA LEU A 331 -12.67 -12.51 -17.66
C LEU A 331 -13.26 -11.20 -17.12
N ASN A 332 -12.49 -10.12 -17.19
CA ASN A 332 -12.87 -8.77 -16.77
C ASN A 332 -13.17 -7.87 -17.99
N PHE A 333 -13.60 -8.45 -19.11
CA PHE A 333 -14.02 -7.68 -20.28
C PHE A 333 -15.41 -7.07 -20.05
N ASP A 334 -15.43 -5.81 -19.66
CA ASP A 334 -16.63 -4.99 -19.59
C ASP A 334 -16.53 -3.82 -20.58
N LYS A 335 -17.53 -3.66 -21.45
CA LYS A 335 -17.62 -2.47 -22.32
C LYS A 335 -17.87 -1.19 -21.50
N GLY A 336 -18.35 -1.33 -20.27
CA GLY A 336 -18.64 -0.24 -19.33
C GLY A 336 -17.50 0.14 -18.38
N GLU A 337 -16.34 -0.54 -18.39
CA GLU A 337 -15.19 -0.17 -17.53
C GLU A 337 -14.49 1.13 -17.96
N PHE A 338 -14.92 1.73 -19.07
CA PHE A 338 -14.57 3.10 -19.45
C PHE A 338 -15.68 4.13 -19.10
N GLN A 339 -16.58 3.86 -18.15
CA GLN A 339 -17.63 4.83 -17.74
C GLN A 339 -17.75 5.15 -16.25
N SER A 340 -16.79 4.79 -15.39
CA SER A 340 -16.84 5.18 -13.96
C SER A 340 -15.47 5.27 -13.27
N ILE A 341 -14.46 5.79 -13.97
CA ILE A 341 -13.32 6.43 -13.30
C ILE A 341 -13.49 7.94 -13.46
N THR A 342 -14.62 8.41 -12.95
CA THR A 342 -14.96 9.80 -12.73
C THR A 342 -15.20 9.95 -11.24
N GLU A 343 -14.79 11.08 -10.73
CA GLU A 343 -14.90 11.55 -9.35
C GLU A 343 -16.31 11.34 -8.75
N GLU A 344 -16.36 11.45 -7.43
CA GLU A 344 -17.56 11.52 -6.55
C GLU A 344 -18.08 10.20 -5.98
N THR A 345 -17.53 9.82 -4.82
CA THR A 345 -18.21 9.97 -3.52
C THR A 345 -17.36 9.28 -2.44
N VAL A 346 -16.45 10.03 -1.83
CA VAL A 346 -15.83 9.66 -0.55
C VAL A 346 -15.99 10.83 0.40
N GLU A 347 -17.23 11.09 0.82
CA GLU A 347 -17.47 11.76 2.09
C GLU A 347 -17.37 10.71 3.22
N GLU A 348 -16.33 10.93 4.00
CA GLU A 348 -16.08 10.64 5.41
C GLU A 348 -17.06 9.72 6.15
N ASN A 349 -16.48 8.69 6.76
CA ASN A 349 -16.78 8.41 8.16
C ASN A 349 -15.52 7.89 8.86
N VAL A 350 -15.08 8.70 9.83
CA VAL A 350 -13.88 8.56 10.65
C VAL A 350 -13.90 7.23 11.43
N PRO A 351 -12.95 6.31 11.22
CA PRO A 351 -12.71 5.21 12.16
C PRO A 351 -12.02 5.77 13.41
N ALA A 352 -12.46 5.33 14.58
CA ALA A 352 -11.92 5.73 15.88
C ALA A 352 -10.38 5.61 15.93
N GLU A 353 -9.76 6.59 16.58
CA GLU A 353 -8.32 6.80 16.67
C GLU A 353 -7.55 5.55 17.15
N ILE A 354 -6.67 5.05 16.28
CA ILE A 354 -5.54 4.20 16.68
C ILE A 354 -4.75 5.02 17.72
N PRO A 355 -4.35 4.47 18.87
CA PRO A 355 -3.63 5.24 19.88
C PRO A 355 -2.45 5.96 19.22
N HIS A 356 -2.51 7.29 19.24
CA HIS A 356 -1.48 8.17 18.71
C HIS A 356 -0.15 7.73 19.29
N LYS A 357 0.74 7.17 18.47
CA LYS A 357 2.11 6.88 18.92
C LYS A 357 2.81 8.24 19.01
N PRO A 358 3.02 8.80 20.20
CA PRO A 358 3.56 10.13 20.33
C PRO A 358 4.97 10.14 19.75
N TYR A 359 5.31 11.22 19.04
CA TYR A 359 6.61 11.36 18.39
C TYR A 359 7.24 12.70 18.73
N ALA A 360 8.35 12.63 19.44
CA ALA A 360 9.14 13.77 19.88
C ALA A 360 10.56 13.70 19.30
N ILE A 361 11.35 14.74 19.55
CA ILE A 361 12.75 14.82 19.10
C ILE A 361 13.57 13.65 19.66
N SER A 362 13.29 13.20 20.89
CA SER A 362 13.95 12.03 21.49
C SER A 362 13.75 10.77 20.64
N ASN A 363 12.55 10.55 20.09
CA ASN A 363 12.29 9.39 19.21
C ASN A 363 13.11 9.46 17.92
N LEU A 364 13.20 10.65 17.31
CA LEU A 364 14.04 10.89 16.14
C LEU A 364 15.52 10.59 16.41
N ILE A 365 16.03 10.97 17.58
CA ILE A 365 17.41 10.69 18.00
C ILE A 365 17.60 9.18 18.22
N ASP A 366 16.70 8.53 18.96
CA ASP A 366 16.74 7.09 19.25
C ASP A 366 16.69 6.21 17.98
N GLU A 367 16.03 6.71 16.93
CA GLU A 367 15.95 6.08 15.62
C GLU A 367 17.20 6.25 14.74
N GLY A 368 18.21 7.01 15.19
CA GLY A 368 19.46 7.19 14.46
C GLY A 368 19.59 8.52 13.75
N CYS A 369 19.05 9.61 14.31
CA CYS A 369 19.41 10.96 13.87
C CYS A 369 20.74 11.38 14.49
N PHE A 370 21.71 11.73 13.65
CA PHE A 370 23.05 12.12 14.09
C PHE A 370 23.25 13.64 14.19
N LEU A 371 22.19 14.43 14.00
CA LEU A 371 22.22 15.87 14.21
C LEU A 371 22.10 16.20 15.69
N GLU A 372 22.76 17.28 16.12
CA GLU A 372 22.60 17.83 17.47
C GLU A 372 21.14 18.26 17.72
N GLU A 373 20.68 18.10 18.95
CA GLU A 373 19.30 18.40 19.33
C GLU A 373 18.94 19.86 19.06
N GLU A 374 19.86 20.80 19.35
CA GLU A 374 19.68 22.23 19.10
C GLU A 374 19.45 22.52 17.61
N LYS A 375 20.14 21.78 16.73
CA LYS A 375 19.97 21.89 15.28
C LYS A 375 18.60 21.37 14.84
N ILE A 376 18.13 20.25 15.40
CA ILE A 376 16.79 19.70 15.13
C ILE A 376 15.71 20.69 15.59
N GLN A 377 15.85 21.25 16.79
CA GLN A 377 14.93 22.25 17.33
C GLN A 377 14.88 23.49 16.44
N LEU A 378 16.04 23.99 15.99
CA LEU A 378 16.12 25.10 15.03
C LEU A 378 15.39 24.75 13.72
N ILE A 379 15.60 23.56 13.16
CA ILE A 379 14.93 23.13 11.93
C ILE A 379 13.41 23.14 12.10
N LEU A 380 12.90 22.57 13.19
CA LEU A 380 11.47 22.56 13.50
C LEU A 380 10.91 23.98 13.71
N GLN A 381 11.65 24.85 14.40
CA GLN A 381 11.26 26.25 14.57
C GLN A 381 11.18 26.98 13.22
N ARG A 382 12.15 26.75 12.32
CA ARG A 382 12.15 27.32 10.98
C ARG A 382 10.99 26.78 10.15
N LEU A 383 10.71 25.47 10.21
CA LEU A 383 9.56 24.86 9.55
C LEU A 383 8.24 25.42 10.09
N GLN A 384 8.12 25.63 11.39
CA GLN A 384 6.94 26.24 12.01
C GLN A 384 6.71 27.68 11.54
N ALA A 385 7.77 28.50 11.52
CA ALA A 385 7.69 29.91 11.16
C ALA A 385 7.52 30.15 9.65
N LYS A 386 8.26 29.40 8.81
CA LYS A 386 8.24 29.57 7.35
C LYS A 386 7.21 28.69 6.65
N LYS A 387 6.69 27.66 7.32
CA LYS A 387 5.78 26.62 6.79
C LYS A 387 6.36 25.76 5.67
N ASN A 388 7.45 26.20 5.03
CA ASN A 388 8.16 25.46 3.98
C ASN A 388 9.65 25.34 4.30
N LEU A 389 10.19 24.15 4.12
CA LEU A 389 11.59 23.79 4.39
C LEU A 389 12.18 23.04 3.20
N ILE A 390 13.42 23.31 2.84
CA ILE A 390 14.21 22.47 1.93
C ILE A 390 15.40 21.90 2.72
N LEU A 391 15.49 20.57 2.73
CA LEU A 391 16.66 19.83 3.17
C LEU A 391 17.57 19.60 1.97
N GLN A 392 18.73 20.26 1.94
CA GLN A 392 19.69 20.12 0.86
C GLN A 392 21.02 19.59 1.38
N GLY A 393 21.72 18.83 0.55
CA GLY A 393 23.02 18.27 0.93
C GLY A 393 23.46 17.14 0.00
N PRO A 394 24.71 16.68 0.17
CA PRO A 394 25.26 15.59 -0.62
C PRO A 394 24.41 14.30 -0.54
N PRO A 395 24.57 13.36 -1.48
CA PRO A 395 23.90 12.06 -1.40
C PRO A 395 24.29 11.31 -0.14
N GLY A 396 23.35 10.54 0.40
CA GLY A 396 23.56 9.72 1.60
C GLY A 396 23.61 10.47 2.94
N THR A 397 23.15 11.72 3.00
CA THR A 397 23.03 12.51 4.25
C THR A 397 21.69 12.32 4.98
N GLY A 398 20.88 11.33 4.57
CA GLY A 398 19.61 11.00 5.24
C GLY A 398 18.45 11.97 5.00
N LYS A 399 18.48 12.80 3.94
CA LYS A 399 17.47 13.85 3.68
C LYS A 399 16.02 13.34 3.68
N THR A 400 15.72 12.31 2.88
CA THR A 400 14.38 11.70 2.79
C THR A 400 13.95 11.06 4.11
N TRP A 401 14.89 10.41 4.79
CA TRP A 401 14.65 9.82 6.11
C TRP A 401 14.29 10.90 7.14
N LEU A 402 15.07 11.98 7.19
CA LEU A 402 14.91 13.09 8.13
C LEU A 402 13.62 13.89 7.84
N ALA A 403 13.29 14.15 6.57
CA ALA A 403 12.07 14.87 6.18
C ALA A 403 10.81 14.25 6.82
N ARG A 404 10.71 12.91 6.77
CA ARG A 404 9.58 12.17 7.31
C ARG A 404 9.51 12.23 8.84
N ARG A 405 10.64 12.09 9.53
CA ARG A 405 10.68 12.21 10.99
C ARG A 405 10.44 13.63 11.49
N LEU A 406 10.93 14.65 10.77
CA LEU A 406 10.62 16.05 11.08
C LEU A 406 9.11 16.31 10.95
N ALA A 407 8.45 15.70 9.96
CA ALA A 407 7.00 15.74 9.86
C ALA A 407 6.33 15.11 11.10
N TYR A 408 6.79 13.93 11.54
CA TYR A 408 6.28 13.30 12.77
C TYR A 408 6.50 14.17 14.01
N CYS A 409 7.69 14.72 14.21
CA CYS A 409 7.97 15.65 15.32
C CYS A 409 7.08 16.91 15.26
N LEU A 410 6.84 17.45 14.06
CA LEU A 410 5.99 18.62 13.87
C LEU A 410 4.52 18.31 14.23
N MET A 411 4.05 17.13 13.83
CA MET A 411 2.68 16.65 14.08
C MET A 411 2.49 16.11 15.50
N GLY A 412 3.58 15.76 16.19
CA GLY A 412 3.58 15.15 17.52
C GLY A 412 3.28 13.65 17.51
N GLU A 413 3.19 13.01 16.34
CA GLU A 413 2.83 11.60 16.21
C GLU A 413 3.48 10.93 15.01
N GLU A 414 3.66 9.61 15.11
CA GLU A 414 4.14 8.78 14.02
C GLU A 414 2.96 8.31 13.14
N THR A 415 2.55 9.14 12.17
CA THR A 415 1.48 8.80 11.22
C THR A 415 1.86 9.14 9.78
N SER A 416 1.61 8.23 8.84
CA SER A 416 1.70 8.52 7.40
C SER A 416 0.41 9.10 6.82
N LYS A 417 -0.73 8.98 7.52
CA LYS A 417 -2.05 9.42 7.00
C LYS A 417 -2.13 10.91 6.68
N ARG A 418 -1.32 11.72 7.38
CA ARG A 418 -1.28 13.19 7.26
C ARG A 418 -0.09 13.68 6.42
N ILE A 419 0.65 12.75 5.80
CA ILE A 419 1.77 13.03 4.93
C ILE A 419 1.39 12.69 3.48
N SER A 420 1.49 13.67 2.59
CA SER A 420 1.44 13.45 1.15
C SER A 420 2.86 13.47 0.60
N ALA A 421 3.37 12.35 0.10
CA ALA A 421 4.73 12.26 -0.44
C ALA A 421 4.67 12.18 -1.97
N VAL A 422 5.43 13.04 -2.65
CA VAL A 422 5.57 13.07 -4.11
C VAL A 422 7.05 13.18 -4.48
N GLN A 423 7.43 12.69 -5.64
CA GLN A 423 8.77 12.88 -6.18
C GLN A 423 8.71 13.71 -7.46
N PHE A 424 9.54 14.74 -7.56
CA PHE A 424 9.66 15.52 -8.80
C PHE A 424 10.55 14.79 -9.80
N HIS A 425 10.14 14.82 -11.06
CA HIS A 425 10.89 14.29 -12.19
C HIS A 425 10.78 15.25 -13.38
N PRO A 426 11.67 15.14 -14.40
CA PRO A 426 11.79 16.19 -15.41
C PRO A 426 10.54 16.45 -16.24
N THR A 427 9.65 15.45 -16.32
CA THR A 427 8.38 15.51 -17.07
C THR A 427 7.18 15.91 -16.21
N LEU A 428 7.35 16.11 -14.90
CA LEU A 428 6.25 16.51 -14.02
C LEU A 428 5.82 17.94 -14.34
N SER A 429 4.53 18.14 -14.55
CA SER A 429 3.93 19.41 -14.96
C SER A 429 3.00 20.02 -13.91
N TYR A 430 2.54 21.24 -14.15
CA TYR A 430 1.50 21.88 -13.33
C TYR A 430 0.21 21.03 -13.32
N GLU A 431 -0.13 20.47 -14.48
CA GLU A 431 -1.30 19.62 -14.73
C GLU A 431 -1.24 18.28 -13.97
N ASP A 432 -0.05 17.85 -13.57
CA ASP A 432 0.15 16.67 -12.73
C ASP A 432 0.11 16.98 -11.24
N PHE A 433 0.60 18.15 -10.84
CA PHE A 433 0.84 18.44 -9.42
C PHE A 433 -0.26 19.30 -8.78
N ILE A 434 -0.77 20.28 -9.52
CA ILE A 434 -1.81 21.20 -9.08
C ILE A 434 -3.15 20.77 -9.64
N ARG A 435 -3.36 20.93 -10.95
CA ARG A 435 -4.64 20.60 -11.62
C ARG A 435 -4.49 20.69 -13.14
N GLY A 436 -5.15 19.82 -13.89
CA GLY A 436 -5.13 19.90 -15.35
C GLY A 436 -6.19 19.07 -16.05
N TRP A 437 -6.33 19.31 -17.36
CA TRP A 437 -7.24 18.53 -18.21
C TRP A 437 -6.63 17.17 -18.54
N ARG A 438 -7.37 16.10 -18.23
CA ARG A 438 -7.02 14.74 -18.62
C ARG A 438 -8.14 14.13 -19.45
N PRO A 439 -7.82 13.31 -20.46
CA PRO A 439 -8.83 12.52 -21.14
C PRO A 439 -9.46 11.57 -20.12
N ASN A 440 -10.76 11.72 -19.92
CA ASN A 440 -11.54 10.76 -19.18
C ASN A 440 -11.82 9.53 -20.07
N ASN A 441 -12.45 8.53 -19.46
CA ASN A 441 -12.75 7.29 -20.13
C ASN A 441 -13.81 7.41 -21.26
N GLU A 442 -14.37 8.59 -21.52
CA GLU A 442 -15.26 8.85 -22.65
C GLU A 442 -14.53 9.56 -23.82
N GLY A 443 -13.20 9.74 -23.71
CA GLY A 443 -12.40 10.51 -24.67
C GLY A 443 -12.65 12.01 -24.61
N ARG A 444 -13.36 12.48 -23.57
CA ARG A 444 -13.58 13.90 -23.29
C ARG A 444 -12.52 14.38 -22.32
N LEU A 445 -12.19 15.67 -22.36
CA LEU A 445 -11.33 16.25 -21.34
C LEU A 445 -12.16 16.47 -20.07
N ALA A 446 -11.67 15.93 -18.95
CA ALA A 446 -12.14 16.21 -17.60
C ALA A 446 -11.04 16.93 -16.83
N LEU A 447 -11.42 17.84 -15.93
CA LEU A 447 -10.48 18.54 -15.09
C LEU A 447 -10.19 17.70 -13.85
N VAL A 448 -8.92 17.49 -13.52
CA VAL A 448 -8.51 16.58 -12.45
C VAL A 448 -7.53 17.28 -11.51
N ASP A 449 -7.76 17.14 -10.22
CA ASP A 449 -6.95 17.72 -9.16
C ASP A 449 -5.70 16.89 -8.88
N GLY A 450 -4.60 17.60 -8.69
CA GLY A 450 -3.30 17.03 -8.40
C GLY A 450 -3.09 16.78 -6.90
N PRO A 451 -2.02 16.06 -6.53
CA PRO A 451 -1.71 15.69 -5.15
C PRO A 451 -1.54 16.90 -4.21
N PHE A 452 -1.18 18.08 -4.73
CA PHE A 452 -1.05 19.28 -3.91
C PHE A 452 -2.39 19.89 -3.53
N LEU A 453 -3.34 19.98 -4.47
CA LEU A 453 -4.70 20.45 -4.18
C LEU A 453 -5.42 19.48 -3.24
N HIS A 454 -5.30 18.17 -3.46
CA HIS A 454 -5.83 17.18 -2.51
C HIS A 454 -5.27 17.34 -1.08
N ALA A 455 -4.00 17.75 -0.93
CA ALA A 455 -3.41 18.00 0.38
C ALA A 455 -3.91 19.31 1.00
N ILE A 456 -4.16 20.34 0.18
CA ILE A 456 -4.80 21.59 0.59
C ILE A 456 -6.22 21.31 1.09
N ASP A 457 -7.03 20.58 0.34
CA ASP A 457 -8.43 20.31 0.71
C ASP A 457 -8.53 19.55 2.03
N LYS A 458 -7.69 18.53 2.23
CA LYS A 458 -7.61 17.82 3.52
C LYS A 458 -7.27 18.76 4.67
N ALA A 459 -6.33 19.66 4.48
CA ALA A 459 -5.91 20.59 5.51
C ALA A 459 -6.94 21.71 5.76
N VAL A 460 -7.69 22.13 4.75
CA VAL A 460 -8.81 23.08 4.89
C VAL A 460 -9.96 22.45 5.69
N ASN A 461 -10.26 21.18 5.44
CA ASN A 461 -11.37 20.46 6.10
C ASN A 461 -11.06 20.04 7.55
N ASP A 462 -9.79 20.02 7.95
CA ASP A 462 -9.37 19.79 9.34
C ASP A 462 -8.31 20.82 9.79
N PRO A 463 -8.73 22.06 10.13
CA PRO A 463 -7.82 23.17 10.43
C PRO A 463 -7.06 23.01 11.74
N THR A 464 -7.50 22.13 12.65
CA THR A 464 -6.85 21.87 13.94
C THR A 464 -5.64 20.95 13.83
N THR A 465 -5.60 20.16 12.76
CA THR A 465 -4.59 19.13 12.56
C THR A 465 -3.54 19.59 11.56
N LYS A 466 -2.27 19.26 11.83
CA LYS A 466 -1.17 19.59 10.91
C LYS A 466 -1.04 18.53 9.82
N TYR A 467 -0.84 18.99 8.59
CA TYR A 467 -0.58 18.15 7.41
C TYR A 467 0.77 18.50 6.80
N VAL A 468 1.43 17.53 6.17
CA VAL A 468 2.76 17.74 5.56
C VAL A 468 2.80 17.20 4.14
N VAL A 469 3.24 18.01 3.19
CA VAL A 469 3.63 17.58 1.84
C VAL A 469 5.14 17.39 1.81
N ILE A 470 5.60 16.18 1.53
CA ILE A 470 7.02 15.89 1.30
C ILE A 470 7.26 15.82 -0.20
N ILE A 471 8.19 16.65 -0.69
CA ILE A 471 8.56 16.71 -2.09
C ILE A 471 9.99 16.19 -2.24
N GLU A 472 10.11 14.97 -2.74
CA GLU A 472 11.40 14.36 -3.01
C GLU A 472 12.00 14.89 -4.30
N GLU A 473 13.31 15.15 -4.26
CA GLU A 473 14.08 15.66 -5.40
C GLU A 473 13.46 16.89 -6.06
N ILE A 474 13.09 17.88 -5.25
CA ILE A 474 12.35 19.08 -5.69
C ILE A 474 13.01 19.82 -6.86
N ASN A 475 14.32 19.71 -7.05
CA ASN A 475 15.04 20.34 -8.16
C ASN A 475 15.13 19.49 -9.44
N ARG A 476 14.50 18.30 -9.47
CA ARG A 476 14.47 17.40 -10.63
C ARG A 476 13.28 17.65 -11.58
N GLY A 477 12.49 18.68 -11.30
CA GLY A 477 11.58 19.36 -12.23
C GLY A 477 11.77 20.87 -12.13
N ASN A 478 10.94 21.67 -12.80
CA ASN A 478 10.94 23.13 -12.65
C ASN A 478 9.90 23.56 -11.60
N PRO A 479 10.28 23.84 -10.34
CA PRO A 479 9.28 24.04 -9.29
C PRO A 479 8.44 25.28 -9.51
N ALA A 480 9.01 26.35 -10.07
CA ALA A 480 8.25 27.57 -10.34
C ALA A 480 7.12 27.31 -11.34
N GLN A 481 7.35 26.49 -12.36
CA GLN A 481 6.32 26.08 -13.30
C GLN A 481 5.33 25.10 -12.67
N ILE A 482 5.82 24.11 -11.93
CA ILE A 482 4.99 23.07 -11.31
C ILE A 482 4.03 23.66 -10.27
N PHE A 483 4.50 24.59 -9.42
CA PHE A 483 3.65 25.24 -8.41
C PHE A 483 2.71 26.30 -8.99
N GLY A 484 3.07 26.92 -10.12
CA GLY A 484 2.27 27.97 -10.76
C GLY A 484 1.84 29.07 -9.78
N GLU A 485 0.54 29.33 -9.73
CA GLU A 485 -0.12 30.34 -8.90
C GLU A 485 0.07 30.07 -7.41
N THR A 486 0.07 28.79 -7.02
CA THR A 486 0.20 28.39 -5.61
C THR A 486 1.53 28.79 -4.99
N LEU A 487 2.56 29.03 -5.83
CA LEU A 487 3.85 29.55 -5.39
C LEU A 487 3.71 30.83 -4.56
N THR A 488 2.77 31.71 -4.90
CA THR A 488 2.54 32.95 -4.14
C THR A 488 1.90 32.66 -2.78
N LEU A 489 0.96 31.72 -2.74
CA LEU A 489 0.22 31.29 -1.54
C LEU A 489 1.09 30.53 -0.54
N MET A 490 2.27 30.06 -0.95
CA MET A 490 3.18 29.35 -0.07
C MET A 490 3.77 30.22 1.04
N GLU A 491 3.81 31.54 0.87
CA GLU A 491 4.30 32.48 1.89
C GLU A 491 3.42 32.41 3.13
N ALA A 492 4.03 32.31 4.32
CA ALA A 492 3.30 32.03 5.56
C ALA A 492 2.20 33.06 5.89
N ASP A 493 2.41 34.32 5.53
CA ASP A 493 1.49 35.45 5.71
C ASP A 493 0.36 35.50 4.67
N LYS A 494 0.44 34.68 3.60
CA LYS A 494 -0.55 34.61 2.52
C LYS A 494 -1.47 33.39 2.58
N ARG A 495 -1.41 32.65 3.68
CA ARG A 495 -2.15 31.41 3.88
C ARG A 495 -3.55 31.62 4.46
N THR A 496 -4.29 32.55 3.85
CA THR A 496 -5.61 32.94 4.33
C THR A 496 -6.60 33.00 3.17
N PRO A 497 -7.91 32.82 3.43
CA PRO A 497 -8.93 32.95 2.40
C PRO A 497 -8.96 34.32 1.69
N ASN A 498 -8.47 35.38 2.34
CA ASN A 498 -8.44 36.73 1.77
C ASN A 498 -7.39 36.90 0.67
N GLU A 499 -6.33 36.08 0.71
CA GLU A 499 -5.25 36.07 -0.29
C GLU A 499 -5.46 35.01 -1.37
N ALA A 500 -6.62 34.33 -1.35
CA ALA A 500 -6.95 33.25 -2.28
C ALA A 500 -6.87 33.70 -3.74
N LEU A 501 -6.26 32.87 -4.59
CA LEU A 501 -6.06 33.13 -6.00
C LEU A 501 -6.96 32.24 -6.85
N GLU A 502 -7.33 32.74 -8.03
CA GLU A 502 -7.96 31.94 -9.08
C GLU A 502 -6.90 31.10 -9.78
N LEU A 503 -7.14 29.80 -9.95
CA LEU A 503 -6.27 28.91 -10.70
C LEU A 503 -6.54 29.03 -12.21
N SER A 504 -5.51 28.80 -13.04
CA SER A 504 -5.65 28.77 -14.51
C SER A 504 -6.68 27.74 -14.98
N TYR A 505 -6.76 26.62 -14.28
CA TYR A 505 -7.81 25.61 -14.46
C TYR A 505 -8.80 25.68 -13.29
N ARG A 506 -9.92 26.36 -13.50
CA ARG A 506 -11.00 26.45 -12.51
C ARG A 506 -12.18 25.58 -12.92
N SER A 507 -12.80 24.94 -11.93
CA SER A 507 -14.05 24.20 -12.11
C SER A 507 -15.22 25.17 -12.25
N ASP A 508 -15.21 26.27 -11.48
CA ASP A 508 -16.22 27.32 -11.48
C ASP A 508 -15.61 28.74 -11.61
N MET A 509 -16.40 29.70 -12.11
CA MET A 509 -15.94 31.08 -12.34
C MET A 509 -15.56 31.84 -11.06
N ASP A 510 -16.12 31.44 -9.92
CA ASP A 510 -15.88 32.06 -8.60
C ASP A 510 -14.95 31.22 -7.71
N GLU A 511 -14.41 30.10 -8.21
CA GLU A 511 -13.52 29.22 -7.45
C GLU A 511 -12.19 29.91 -7.16
N LYS A 512 -11.82 29.97 -5.88
CA LYS A 512 -10.53 30.49 -5.41
C LYS A 512 -9.87 29.49 -4.48
N THR A 513 -8.55 29.36 -4.62
CA THR A 513 -7.72 28.46 -3.83
C THR A 513 -6.78 29.25 -2.94
N TYR A 514 -6.64 28.82 -1.68
CA TYR A 514 -5.61 29.30 -0.76
C TYR A 514 -4.92 28.09 -0.10
N ILE A 515 -3.70 28.27 0.38
CA ILE A 515 -3.01 27.25 1.17
C ILE A 515 -3.33 27.50 2.64
N PRO A 516 -3.83 26.53 3.43
CA PRO A 516 -4.17 26.76 4.82
C PRO A 516 -2.91 26.76 5.72
N GLU A 517 -2.99 27.43 6.88
CA GLU A 517 -1.84 27.61 7.79
C GLU A 517 -1.32 26.31 8.40
N ASN A 518 -2.16 25.29 8.51
CA ASN A 518 -1.86 23.97 9.07
C ASN A 518 -1.21 23.00 8.06
N LEU A 519 -1.07 23.38 6.78
CA LEU A 519 -0.30 22.63 5.79
C LEU A 519 1.18 23.02 5.84
N TYR A 520 2.09 22.05 5.75
CA TYR A 520 3.53 22.29 5.76
C TYR A 520 4.18 21.60 4.57
N ILE A 521 5.29 22.15 4.07
CA ILE A 521 5.97 21.59 2.89
C ILE A 521 7.44 21.33 3.24
N ILE A 522 7.90 20.10 3.02
CA ILE A 522 9.30 19.71 3.21
C ILE A 522 9.83 19.17 1.88
N GLY A 523 10.71 19.92 1.22
CA GLY A 523 11.43 19.48 0.03
C GLY A 523 12.75 18.80 0.39
N THR A 524 13.14 17.78 -0.36
CA THR A 524 14.51 17.26 -0.36
C THR A 524 15.20 17.63 -1.66
N MET A 525 16.45 18.07 -1.59
CA MET A 525 17.22 18.54 -2.74
C MET A 525 18.60 17.88 -2.74
N ASN A 526 18.91 17.16 -3.82
CA ASN A 526 20.28 16.71 -4.06
C ASN A 526 21.04 17.84 -4.77
N ILE A 527 22.21 18.20 -4.24
CA ILE A 527 23.03 19.31 -4.77
C ILE A 527 24.21 18.83 -5.61
N ALA A 528 24.47 17.51 -5.65
CA ALA A 528 25.54 16.92 -6.46
C ALA A 528 25.19 16.83 -7.95
N ASP A 529 23.90 16.70 -8.28
CA ASP A 529 23.46 16.46 -9.64
C ASP A 529 23.38 17.80 -10.42
N ARG A 530 24.18 17.86 -11.48
CA ARG A 530 24.37 19.04 -12.35
C ARG A 530 23.27 19.20 -13.39
N SER A 531 22.42 18.19 -13.58
CA SER A 531 21.31 18.19 -14.54
C SER A 531 20.04 18.84 -14.00
N LEU A 532 20.07 19.27 -12.73
CA LEU A 532 18.91 19.75 -12.00
C LEU A 532 18.57 21.21 -12.32
N ALA A 533 17.29 21.53 -12.32
CA ALA A 533 16.82 22.89 -12.57
C ALA A 533 17.29 23.82 -11.45
N LEU A 534 17.83 24.98 -11.82
CA LEU A 534 18.18 26.01 -10.86
C LEU A 534 16.92 26.52 -10.16
N LEU A 535 16.88 26.42 -8.83
CA LEU A 535 15.80 27.02 -8.05
C LEU A 535 15.85 28.53 -8.20
N ASP A 536 14.76 29.11 -8.70
CA ASP A 536 14.64 30.54 -8.90
C ASP A 536 14.64 31.30 -7.56
N LEU A 537 14.92 32.61 -7.62
CA LEU A 537 14.96 33.46 -6.43
C LEU A 537 13.60 33.57 -5.75
N ALA A 538 12.52 33.41 -6.52
CA ALA A 538 11.17 33.51 -6.04
C ALA A 538 10.86 32.33 -5.10
N LEU A 539 11.10 31.09 -5.52
CA LEU A 539 10.97 29.89 -4.71
C LEU A 539 11.88 29.96 -3.50
N ARG A 540 13.15 30.37 -3.68
CA ARG A 540 14.11 30.50 -2.56
C ARG A 540 13.60 31.38 -1.42
N ARG A 541 12.85 32.44 -1.70
CA ARG A 541 12.27 33.33 -0.67
C ARG A 541 11.20 32.64 0.21
N ARG A 542 10.52 31.63 -0.34
CA ARG A 542 9.38 30.94 0.28
C ARG A 542 9.78 29.75 1.14
N PHE A 543 11.00 29.25 0.98
CA PHE A 543 11.53 28.13 1.75
C PHE A 543 12.62 28.57 2.74
N ALA A 544 12.67 27.94 3.91
CA ALA A 544 13.88 27.90 4.70
C ALA A 544 14.80 26.79 4.19
N PHE A 545 16.09 27.07 3.99
CA PHE A 545 17.07 26.09 3.52
C PHE A 545 17.90 25.58 4.67
N ILE A 546 18.06 24.26 4.76
CA ILE A 546 18.90 23.58 5.76
C ILE A 546 19.94 22.76 5.02
N ASP A 547 21.20 23.12 5.24
CA ASP A 547 22.36 22.39 4.74
C ASP A 547 22.68 21.19 5.63
N LEU A 548 22.54 20.01 5.06
CA LEU A 548 22.91 18.74 5.66
C LEU A 548 24.29 18.34 5.16
N LYS A 549 25.14 17.98 6.12
CA LYS A 549 26.50 17.50 5.87
C LYS A 549 26.57 16.02 6.26
N PRO A 550 27.56 15.26 5.76
CA PRO A 550 27.89 13.96 6.33
C PRO A 550 28.20 14.10 7.82
N GLU A 551 27.76 13.13 8.63
CA GLU A 551 27.86 13.17 10.09
C GLU A 551 28.44 11.83 10.55
N PHE A 552 29.73 11.82 10.92
CA PHE A 552 30.45 10.64 11.41
C PHE A 552 30.82 10.79 12.89
N ASN A 553 30.04 11.57 13.62
CA ASN A 553 30.29 11.97 15.01
C ASN A 553 30.07 10.83 16.02
N ASP A 554 30.24 11.14 17.31
CA ASP A 554 30.06 10.15 18.39
C ASP A 554 28.64 9.56 18.48
N ALA A 555 27.61 10.29 18.06
CA ALA A 555 26.24 9.77 18.02
C ALA A 555 26.11 8.66 16.98
N TRP A 556 26.67 8.87 15.78
CA TRP A 556 26.73 7.84 14.73
C TRP A 556 27.50 6.60 15.21
N LYS A 557 28.70 6.78 15.77
CA LYS A 557 29.52 5.65 16.26
C LYS A 557 28.80 4.84 17.33
N LYS A 558 28.21 5.50 18.34
CA LYS A 558 27.46 4.83 19.41
C LYS A 558 26.28 4.05 18.86
N TRP A 559 25.52 4.65 17.94
CA TRP A 559 24.33 4.03 17.38
C TRP A 559 24.69 2.76 16.56
N VAL A 560 25.69 2.84 15.68
CA VAL A 560 26.10 1.68 14.87
C VAL A 560 26.69 0.58 15.75
N ASN A 561 27.53 0.92 16.72
CA ASN A 561 28.10 -0.04 17.66
C ASN A 561 27.01 -0.80 18.45
N GLN A 562 26.05 -0.08 19.03
CA GLN A 562 24.99 -0.67 19.87
C GLN A 562 24.01 -1.54 19.08
N ARG A 563 23.70 -1.17 17.83
CA ARG A 563 22.67 -1.86 17.02
C ARG A 563 23.22 -2.97 16.15
N PHE A 564 24.48 -2.86 15.71
CA PHE A 564 25.07 -3.77 14.71
C PHE A 564 26.37 -4.43 15.15
N ASN A 565 26.82 -4.18 16.39
CA ASN A 565 28.00 -4.82 16.98
C ASN A 565 29.31 -4.58 16.19
N VAL A 566 29.40 -3.47 15.45
CA VAL A 566 30.64 -3.02 14.80
C VAL A 566 31.56 -2.39 15.86
N SER A 567 32.82 -2.78 15.93
CA SER A 567 33.73 -2.30 16.98
C SER A 567 34.04 -0.81 16.87
N VAL A 568 34.36 -0.18 18.00
CA VAL A 568 34.67 1.26 18.08
C VAL A 568 35.92 1.59 17.25
N GLU A 569 36.91 0.69 17.21
CA GLU A 569 38.12 0.83 16.40
C GLU A 569 37.80 0.84 14.90
N THR A 570 36.92 -0.07 14.45
CA THR A 570 36.47 -0.08 13.05
C THR A 570 35.70 1.19 12.70
N LEU A 571 34.81 1.66 13.59
CA LEU A 571 34.06 2.88 13.35
C LEU A 571 34.94 4.14 13.31
N ALA A 572 35.97 4.22 14.17
CA ALA A 572 36.95 5.30 14.13
C ALA A 572 37.79 5.28 12.85
N LEU A 573 38.12 4.10 12.33
CA LEU A 573 38.78 3.96 11.03
C LEU A 573 37.88 4.48 9.90
N ILE A 574 36.61 4.06 9.88
CA ILE A 574 35.63 4.50 8.87
C ILE A 574 35.45 6.01 8.90
N GLU A 575 35.27 6.60 10.09
CA GLU A 575 35.20 8.07 10.28
C GLU A 575 36.41 8.76 9.67
N SER A 576 37.62 8.30 10.02
CA SER A 576 38.88 8.88 9.53
C SER A 576 39.01 8.78 8.00
N GLN A 577 38.77 7.60 7.44
CA GLN A 577 38.91 7.31 6.01
C GLN A 577 37.91 8.12 5.17
N ILE A 578 36.62 8.12 5.55
CA ILE A 578 35.60 8.85 4.80
C ILE A 578 35.75 10.37 4.99
N THR A 579 36.18 10.84 6.16
CA THR A 579 36.45 12.27 6.37
C THR A 579 37.61 12.73 5.48
N ALA A 580 38.71 11.97 5.40
CA ALA A 580 39.82 12.27 4.50
C ALA A 580 39.39 12.27 3.02
N LEU A 581 38.56 11.31 2.61
CA LEU A 581 37.97 11.29 1.26
C LEU A 581 37.11 12.54 1.02
N ASN A 582 36.27 12.91 1.97
CA ASN A 582 35.39 14.08 1.87
C ASN A 582 36.16 15.39 1.78
N GLU A 583 37.30 15.52 2.47
CA GLU A 583 38.20 16.67 2.30
C GLU A 583 38.76 16.75 0.88
N LYS A 584 39.13 15.62 0.28
CA LYS A 584 39.60 15.57 -1.11
C LYS A 584 38.50 15.99 -2.09
N LEU A 585 37.32 15.41 -1.97
CA LEU A 585 36.16 15.75 -2.81
C LEU A 585 35.78 17.22 -2.67
N SER A 586 35.82 17.76 -1.44
CA SER A 586 35.49 19.16 -1.16
C SER A 586 36.51 20.15 -1.71
N ARG A 587 37.79 19.78 -1.82
CA ARG A 587 38.87 20.63 -2.36
C ARG A 587 39.09 20.44 -3.86
N ASP A 588 38.51 19.41 -4.47
CA ASP A 588 38.63 19.15 -5.90
C ASP A 588 37.93 20.26 -6.71
N ALA A 589 38.68 20.91 -7.60
CA ALA A 589 38.21 22.05 -8.39
C ALA A 589 37.04 21.70 -9.33
N ALA A 590 36.93 20.43 -9.75
CA ALA A 590 35.85 19.97 -10.60
C ALA A 590 34.61 19.58 -9.79
N LEU A 591 34.71 19.27 -8.49
CA LEU A 591 33.61 18.77 -7.66
C LEU A 591 33.17 19.83 -6.64
N GLY A 592 33.63 19.73 -5.39
CA GLY A 592 33.25 20.59 -4.27
C GLY A 592 32.46 19.87 -3.16
N PRO A 593 32.10 20.59 -2.08
CA PRO A 593 31.47 20.02 -0.89
C PRO A 593 30.16 19.26 -1.14
N GLN A 594 29.46 19.59 -2.22
CA GLN A 594 28.20 18.96 -2.63
C GLN A 594 28.36 17.49 -3.06
N PHE A 595 29.59 17.05 -3.35
CA PHE A 595 29.92 15.67 -3.74
C PHE A 595 30.44 14.81 -2.57
N CYS A 596 30.47 15.32 -1.34
CA CYS A 596 30.91 14.52 -0.20
C CYS A 596 30.03 13.26 0.00
N ILE A 597 30.65 12.16 0.42
CA ILE A 597 29.99 10.91 0.74
C ILE A 597 29.29 11.01 2.09
N GLY A 598 27.98 10.78 2.09
CA GLY A 598 27.15 10.81 3.28
C GLY A 598 27.29 9.57 4.18
N HIS A 599 26.87 9.71 5.43
CA HIS A 599 26.97 8.66 6.44
C HIS A 599 26.07 7.45 6.16
N SER A 600 25.03 7.56 5.31
CA SER A 600 24.10 6.46 5.05
C SER A 600 24.76 5.24 4.41
N TYR A 601 25.80 5.44 3.58
CA TYR A 601 26.55 4.34 2.95
C TYR A 601 27.15 3.41 4.00
N VAL A 602 27.60 3.98 5.12
CA VAL A 602 28.19 3.25 6.25
C VAL A 602 27.28 3.28 7.48
N THR A 603 25.97 3.39 7.27
CA THR A 603 24.98 3.20 8.33
C THR A 603 24.13 1.99 7.96
N PRO A 604 24.32 0.84 8.62
CA PRO A 604 23.60 -0.39 8.28
C PRO A 604 22.07 -0.21 8.36
N PRO A 605 21.30 -0.79 7.42
CA PRO A 605 19.84 -0.78 7.50
C PRO A 605 19.34 -1.67 8.66
N ALA A 606 18.17 -1.31 9.20
CA ALA A 606 17.57 -2.06 10.30
C ALA A 606 17.40 -3.55 9.97
N GLY A 607 17.77 -4.41 10.91
CA GLY A 607 17.66 -5.88 10.76
C GLY A 607 18.86 -6.55 10.09
N LEU A 608 19.81 -5.80 9.55
CA LEU A 608 21.06 -6.39 9.05
C LEU A 608 21.89 -6.94 10.21
N LYS A 609 22.41 -8.16 10.07
CA LYS A 609 23.39 -8.74 11.00
C LYS A 609 24.78 -8.59 10.42
N ILE A 610 25.71 -8.05 11.22
CA ILE A 610 27.11 -7.86 10.84
C ILE A 610 27.96 -8.71 11.78
N ASP A 611 28.57 -9.76 11.24
CA ASP A 611 29.47 -10.64 11.98
C ASP A 611 30.91 -10.10 12.00
N ASP A 612 31.34 -9.47 10.90
CA ASP A 612 32.64 -8.81 10.75
C ASP A 612 32.45 -7.41 10.16
N GLY A 613 32.61 -6.40 11.01
CA GLY A 613 32.44 -5.00 10.63
C GLY A 613 33.44 -4.51 9.58
N MET A 614 34.67 -5.05 9.58
CA MET A 614 35.68 -4.65 8.60
C MET A 614 35.40 -5.28 7.23
N ALA A 615 35.01 -6.55 7.21
CA ALA A 615 34.58 -7.21 5.98
C ALA A 615 33.36 -6.51 5.35
N TRP A 616 32.38 -6.15 6.18
CA TRP A 616 31.21 -5.36 5.74
C TRP A 616 31.62 -4.01 5.16
N TYR A 617 32.47 -3.23 5.85
CA TYR A 617 32.93 -1.94 5.36
C TYR A 617 33.67 -2.06 4.01
N LYS A 618 34.54 -3.06 3.85
CA LYS A 618 35.23 -3.32 2.58
C LYS A 618 34.24 -3.60 1.44
N GLN A 619 33.18 -4.37 1.71
CA GLN A 619 32.13 -4.60 0.72
C GLN A 619 31.43 -3.29 0.32
N VAL A 620 31.01 -2.47 1.30
CA VAL A 620 30.39 -1.15 1.03
C VAL A 620 31.30 -0.27 0.17
N VAL A 621 32.61 -0.23 0.48
CA VAL A 621 33.59 0.53 -0.31
C VAL A 621 33.61 0.03 -1.76
N GLU A 622 33.69 -1.29 -1.97
CA GLU A 622 33.81 -1.87 -3.31
C GLU A 622 32.53 -1.79 -4.14
N THR A 623 31.36 -1.97 -3.52
CA THR A 623 30.09 -2.10 -4.24
C THR A 623 29.30 -0.81 -4.34
N GLU A 624 29.58 0.19 -3.51
CA GLU A 624 28.79 1.43 -3.45
C GLU A 624 29.66 2.68 -3.59
N ILE A 625 30.69 2.84 -2.75
CA ILE A 625 31.49 4.08 -2.74
C ILE A 625 32.39 4.18 -3.98
N CYS A 626 33.12 3.11 -4.34
CA CYS A 626 34.00 3.13 -5.50
C CYS A 626 33.26 3.35 -6.83
N PRO A 627 32.13 2.69 -7.11
CA PRO A 627 31.31 3.00 -8.29
C PRO A 627 30.87 4.46 -8.34
N LEU A 628 30.42 5.03 -7.22
CA LEU A 628 30.04 6.44 -7.14
C LEU A 628 31.23 7.37 -7.43
N LEU A 629 32.41 7.09 -6.87
CA LEU A 629 33.62 7.84 -7.15
C LEU A 629 34.02 7.75 -8.64
N ALA A 630 33.77 6.62 -9.30
CA ALA A 630 34.01 6.47 -10.73
C ALA A 630 33.10 7.35 -11.57
N GLU A 631 31.88 7.65 -11.11
CA GLU A 631 31.01 8.65 -11.75
C GLU A 631 31.51 10.08 -11.49
N TYR A 632 31.99 10.37 -10.28
CA TYR A 632 32.49 11.71 -9.92
C TYR A 632 33.79 12.06 -10.63
N TRP A 633 34.72 11.11 -10.69
CA TRP A 633 36.01 11.21 -11.38
C TRP A 633 36.00 10.40 -12.68
N PHE A 634 34.95 10.55 -13.48
CA PHE A 634 34.79 9.83 -14.75
C PHE A 634 36.02 9.97 -15.67
N ASP A 635 36.59 11.18 -15.75
CA ASP A 635 37.78 11.48 -16.56
C ASP A 635 39.12 11.25 -15.82
N ALA A 636 39.09 10.79 -14.57
CA ALA A 636 40.26 10.65 -13.70
C ALA A 636 40.26 9.32 -12.91
N PRO A 637 40.31 8.16 -13.59
CA PRO A 637 40.22 6.84 -12.96
C PRO A 637 41.35 6.56 -11.96
N GLU A 638 42.51 7.20 -12.12
CA GLU A 638 43.62 7.11 -11.16
C GLU A 638 43.25 7.63 -9.77
N LYS A 639 42.45 8.71 -9.69
CA LYS A 639 41.96 9.24 -8.40
C LYS A 639 41.05 8.25 -7.70
N VAL A 640 40.25 7.49 -8.46
CA VAL A 640 39.37 6.44 -7.93
C VAL A 640 40.21 5.29 -7.35
N LEU A 641 41.26 4.87 -8.05
CA LEU A 641 42.17 3.82 -7.58
C LEU A 641 42.92 4.23 -6.32
N ASP A 642 43.40 5.47 -6.26
CA ASP A 642 44.07 6.02 -5.07
C ASP A 642 43.11 6.09 -3.87
N ALA A 643 41.91 6.64 -4.07
CA ALA A 643 40.88 6.67 -3.04
C ALA A 643 40.49 5.27 -2.57
N ARG A 644 40.31 4.31 -3.48
CA ARG A 644 40.04 2.91 -3.13
C ARG A 644 41.15 2.31 -2.26
N LYS A 645 42.41 2.53 -2.63
CA LYS A 645 43.56 2.00 -1.88
C LYS A 645 43.62 2.57 -0.47
N GLU A 646 43.33 3.86 -0.31
CA GLU A 646 43.26 4.50 1.00
C GLU A 646 42.10 3.98 1.84
N LEU A 647 40.88 3.95 1.31
CA LEU A 647 39.68 3.46 2.01
C LEU A 647 39.82 2.00 2.49
N LEU A 648 40.57 1.18 1.74
CA LEU A 648 40.82 -0.24 2.06
C LEU A 648 42.14 -0.47 2.81
N SER A 649 42.91 0.58 3.09
CA SER A 649 44.12 0.47 3.92
C SER A 649 43.70 0.30 5.38
N VAL A 650 44.01 -0.88 5.93
CA VAL A 650 43.75 -1.27 7.31
C VAL A 650 45.05 -1.21 8.11
#